data_AF-A0A254TIW3-F1
#
_entry.id   AF-A0A254TIW3-F1
#
_cell.length_a   1.000
_cell.length_b   1.000
_cell.length_c   1.000
_cell.angle_alpha   90.00
_cell.angle_beta   90.00
_cell.angle_gamma   90.00
#
_symmetry.space_group_name_H-M   'P 1'
#
loop_
_entity.id
_entity.type
_entity.pdbx_description
1 polymer ?
#
loop_
_entity_poly.entity_id
_entity_poly.type
_entity_poly.pdbx_seq_one_letter_code
_entity_poly.pdbx_strand_id
1 'polypeptide(L)'
;MANADGELRVPDGVNVGNRVGGTTPPKLPLDKSQMQCTTCHDPHLRDNATGNGNAKFLRLNRFQVAQPGGGAFNATNDIVCLACHDKGGVAWAYSAHANRDVASHTYKAAAAQQREFPSSSDTPANTNPEVWQVSCLNCHDTHTVQGAKRLLREGTDSTNSPKTGGNSAIEETCYQCHTTSTGSIVNYTALTNAAVPDIKTDFTTLARRMPITSTEQLAGAGVEVHEIGGIFNDAIDADCTKATGKCGKDFLESRARLGFGAGTNRHAECTDCHNPHRVIKSQNGLPGTLSATNTKDKAGTHKHEDATGYTHTNVISGVLRGTWGIEPIYPNNSFQSMPSDFTVKRGDPGNNTGSLDSATYVTREYQICLKCHSNYGYTDDNLYPNGTTRPALGGGSRTPANSNGHTNFSRYTNQAKEFQAPSTHAVAVGSVSKGYDGGAGTSAAATATNNNNHRSWHPVMRPTGRTGRAGNWLTPWSNAGALGNQTMYCSDCHGSGTANGTVMPTGNSNTIEGGSPWGPHGSANNFLLKGNYNQNTGVGQPEGLCFKCHNYNSYATGGGGTGWSTSRGDGHQVHRDRIKVGGSTNGLKCNWCHVAVPHGWKNRNFLVNLNDVGPEAGLAAGTAVSYTNNVGYSNGPYYRNAFLRIVSFPSGQWSESNCNGGSRDTMRTNCSSPP
;
A
#
# COMPACT_ATOMS: atom_id res chain seq x y z
N MET A 1 -4.14 26.59 13.16
CA MET A 1 -3.16 25.71 12.49
C MET A 1 -2.12 25.18 13.47
N ALA A 2 -1.50 26.03 14.30
CA ALA A 2 -0.57 25.64 15.37
C ALA A 2 -0.98 24.41 16.22
N ASN A 3 -2.15 24.44 16.86
CA ASN A 3 -2.62 23.33 17.71
C ASN A 3 -2.98 22.05 16.92
N ALA A 4 -3.19 22.16 15.60
CA ALA A 4 -3.53 21.02 14.75
C ALA A 4 -2.30 20.20 14.33
N ASP A 5 -1.12 20.82 14.23
CA ASP A 5 0.15 20.15 13.88
C ASP A 5 0.50 19.06 14.89
N GLY A 6 0.19 19.27 16.18
CA GLY A 6 0.45 18.29 17.24
C GLY A 6 1.92 18.15 17.66
N GLU A 7 2.84 18.82 16.94
CA GLU A 7 4.30 18.75 17.15
C GLU A 7 4.92 20.13 17.41
N LEU A 8 4.13 21.11 17.84
CA LEU A 8 4.68 22.40 18.28
C LEU A 8 5.37 22.27 19.64
N ARG A 9 6.53 22.93 19.73
CA ARG A 9 7.26 23.15 20.98
C ARG A 9 6.57 24.23 21.80
N VAL A 10 6.60 24.06 23.10
CA VAL A 10 6.22 25.13 24.03
C VAL A 10 7.31 26.20 23.97
N PRO A 11 6.97 27.50 23.82
CA PRO A 11 7.95 28.59 23.89
C PRO A 11 8.75 28.53 25.19
N ASP A 12 10.08 28.51 25.09
CA ASP A 12 11.01 28.33 26.21
C ASP A 12 11.49 29.66 26.83
N GLY A 13 11.10 30.79 26.24
CA GLY A 13 11.51 32.13 26.66
C GLY A 13 12.95 32.51 26.28
N VAL A 14 13.73 31.58 25.72
CA VAL A 14 15.15 31.78 25.36
C VAL A 14 15.33 31.72 23.84
N ASN A 15 14.94 30.61 23.23
CA ASN A 15 14.95 30.46 21.78
C ASN A 15 13.66 31.03 21.18
N VAL A 16 12.50 30.74 21.77
CA VAL A 16 11.20 31.22 21.32
C VAL A 16 10.42 31.78 22.49
N GLY A 17 9.92 33.02 22.42
CA GLY A 17 9.15 33.60 23.50
C GLY A 17 8.74 35.04 23.27
N ASN A 18 7.89 35.58 24.15
CA ASN A 18 7.51 36.99 24.11
C ASN A 18 8.67 37.88 24.55
N ARG A 19 8.74 39.09 24.00
CA ARG A 19 9.64 40.12 24.52
C ARG A 19 9.14 40.62 25.88
N VAL A 20 10.06 40.72 26.84
CA VAL A 20 9.82 41.32 28.15
C VAL A 20 10.81 42.48 28.34
N GLY A 21 10.31 43.63 28.78
CA GLY A 21 11.17 44.80 29.02
C GLY A 21 12.21 44.51 30.10
N GLY A 22 13.47 44.88 29.85
CA GLY A 22 14.57 44.70 30.81
C GLY A 22 15.23 43.31 30.81
N THR A 23 14.79 42.37 29.98
CA THR A 23 15.43 41.04 29.83
C THR A 23 16.08 40.88 28.46
N THR A 24 17.02 39.94 28.35
CA THR A 24 17.56 39.52 27.06
C THR A 24 16.41 39.06 26.15
N PRO A 25 16.26 39.63 24.94
CA PRO A 25 15.23 39.19 24.01
C PRO A 25 15.45 37.72 23.59
N PRO A 26 14.37 36.93 23.45
CA PRO A 26 14.48 35.60 22.86
C PRO A 26 14.97 35.67 21.42
N LYS A 27 15.65 34.61 20.95
CA LYS A 27 16.22 34.55 19.59
C LYS A 27 15.15 34.69 18.51
N LEU A 28 13.97 34.09 18.71
CA LEU A 28 12.78 34.21 17.88
C LEU A 28 11.67 34.89 18.71
N PRO A 29 11.59 36.23 18.68
CA PRO A 29 10.63 36.95 19.49
C PRO A 29 9.21 36.82 18.94
N LEU A 30 8.28 36.44 19.81
CA LEU A 30 6.85 36.45 19.58
C LEU A 30 6.27 37.81 20.01
N ASP A 31 5.18 38.21 19.35
CA ASP A 31 4.34 39.33 19.78
C ASP A 31 3.02 38.78 20.32
N LYS A 32 2.76 39.00 21.61
CA LYS A 32 1.56 38.47 22.32
C LYS A 32 1.30 36.98 22.03
N SER A 33 2.36 36.19 22.07
CA SER A 33 2.39 34.75 21.80
C SER A 33 2.06 34.38 20.35
N GLN A 34 2.20 35.31 19.41
CA GLN A 34 2.00 35.11 17.97
C GLN A 34 3.31 35.27 17.21
N MET A 35 3.48 34.44 16.17
CA MET A 35 4.54 34.57 15.19
C MET A 35 4.27 35.77 14.29
N GLN A 36 5.29 36.59 14.06
CA GLN A 36 5.27 37.74 13.15
C GLN A 36 6.42 37.63 12.15
N CYS A 37 6.43 38.48 11.11
CA CYS A 37 7.57 38.56 10.18
C CYS A 37 8.89 38.78 10.94
N THR A 38 8.87 39.64 11.97
CA THR A 38 10.04 39.94 12.81
C THR A 38 10.43 38.82 13.77
N THR A 39 9.61 37.78 13.93
CA THR A 39 9.98 36.57 14.68
C THR A 39 11.09 35.83 13.95
N CYS A 40 10.98 35.68 12.63
CA CYS A 40 11.96 34.99 11.81
C CYS A 40 13.01 35.93 11.22
N HIS A 41 12.62 37.16 10.90
CA HIS A 41 13.48 38.11 10.21
C HIS A 41 13.97 39.25 11.13
N ASP A 42 15.18 39.71 10.85
CA ASP A 42 15.72 40.95 11.37
C ASP A 42 16.47 41.69 10.25
N PRO A 43 15.94 42.83 9.77
CA PRO A 43 16.52 43.55 8.63
C PRO A 43 17.92 44.11 8.92
N HIS A 44 18.35 44.12 10.19
CA HIS A 44 19.69 44.57 10.57
C HIS A 44 20.73 43.45 10.57
N LEU A 45 20.30 42.18 10.47
CA LEU A 45 21.22 41.07 10.29
C LEU A 45 21.78 41.09 8.87
N ARG A 46 23.07 40.78 8.76
CA ARG A 46 23.75 40.61 7.49
C ARG A 46 24.23 39.17 7.37
N ASP A 47 24.42 38.72 6.13
CA ASP A 47 25.12 37.47 5.88
C ASP A 47 26.56 37.58 6.37
N ASN A 48 26.85 36.93 7.50
CA ASN A 48 28.17 36.98 8.12
C ASN A 48 29.12 35.88 7.61
N ALA A 49 28.63 34.95 6.78
CA ALA A 49 29.42 33.83 6.24
C ALA A 49 29.14 33.66 4.74
N THR A 50 30.16 33.93 3.92
CA THR A 50 30.08 33.87 2.45
C THR A 50 29.85 32.45 1.90
N GLY A 51 30.00 31.39 2.71
CA GLY A 51 29.83 30.00 2.27
C GLY A 51 28.45 29.39 2.46
N ASN A 52 27.52 30.08 3.15
CA ASN A 52 26.16 29.58 3.42
C ASN A 52 25.10 30.17 2.47
N GLY A 53 25.54 30.86 1.41
CA GLY A 53 24.66 31.58 0.49
C GLY A 53 23.89 32.72 1.18
N ASN A 54 22.69 33.02 0.67
CA ASN A 54 21.83 34.09 1.17
C ASN A 54 21.07 33.68 2.46
N ALA A 55 21.33 34.31 3.60
CA ALA A 55 20.63 34.08 4.87
C ALA A 55 19.24 34.73 4.97
N LYS A 56 18.81 35.53 3.99
CA LYS A 56 17.45 36.09 3.91
C LYS A 56 17.02 36.86 5.16
N PHE A 57 17.96 37.55 5.81
CA PHE A 57 17.74 38.28 7.07
C PHE A 57 17.20 37.40 8.21
N LEU A 58 17.42 36.08 8.17
CA LEU A 58 16.91 35.16 9.18
C LEU A 58 17.69 35.29 10.50
N ARG A 59 16.97 35.23 11.62
CA ARG A 59 17.55 35.29 12.97
C ARG A 59 18.35 34.05 13.37
N LEU A 60 18.07 32.92 12.72
CA LEU A 60 18.67 31.62 12.98
C LEU A 60 18.98 30.92 11.65
N ASN A 61 19.64 29.76 11.71
CA ASN A 61 20.12 29.05 10.53
C ASN A 61 18.99 28.78 9.51
N ARG A 62 19.24 29.16 8.26
CA ARG A 62 18.37 28.85 7.12
C ARG A 62 18.42 27.36 6.74
N PHE A 63 19.58 26.74 6.92
CA PHE A 63 19.84 25.34 6.57
C PHE A 63 20.30 24.57 7.81
N GLN A 64 20.17 23.25 7.76
CA GLN A 64 20.74 22.38 8.77
C GLN A 64 22.26 22.34 8.62
N VAL A 65 23.00 22.66 9.68
CA VAL A 65 24.46 22.82 9.67
C VAL A 65 25.18 21.51 10.01
N ALA A 66 24.60 20.70 10.90
CA ALA A 66 25.10 19.39 11.29
C ALA A 66 23.95 18.37 11.34
N GLN A 67 24.25 17.06 11.33
CA GLN A 67 23.24 16.02 11.53
C GLN A 67 22.30 16.41 12.70
N PRO A 68 20.98 16.52 12.48
CA PRO A 68 20.06 16.82 13.56
C PRO A 68 20.24 15.81 14.69
N GLY A 69 20.37 16.28 15.94
CA GLY A 69 20.39 15.39 17.10
C GLY A 69 19.01 14.82 17.43
N GLY A 70 17.95 15.56 17.03
CA GLY A 70 16.59 15.32 17.49
C GLY A 70 16.42 15.67 18.98
N GLY A 71 15.17 15.86 19.43
CA GLY A 71 14.91 16.26 20.81
C GLY A 71 15.01 17.77 21.03
N ALA A 72 15.91 18.27 21.88
CA ALA A 72 16.00 19.72 22.17
C ALA A 72 16.58 20.51 20.99
N PHE A 73 16.03 21.70 20.72
CA PHE A 73 16.51 22.57 19.64
C PHE A 73 17.93 23.09 19.91
N ASN A 74 18.82 22.95 18.92
CA ASN A 74 20.17 23.49 18.96
C ASN A 74 20.31 24.67 17.99
N ALA A 75 20.29 25.90 18.51
CA ALA A 75 20.38 27.11 17.70
C ALA A 75 21.68 27.26 16.87
N THR A 76 22.74 26.52 17.19
CA THR A 76 23.99 26.52 16.42
C THR A 76 23.90 25.62 15.20
N ASN A 77 23.22 24.47 15.32
CA ASN A 77 23.25 23.41 14.31
C ASN A 77 21.95 23.28 13.53
N ASP A 78 20.81 23.50 14.18
CA ASP A 78 19.51 23.19 13.63
C ASP A 78 18.96 24.33 12.78
N ILE A 79 18.24 23.94 11.73
CA ILE A 79 17.43 24.86 10.94
C ILE A 79 16.37 25.55 11.82
N VAL A 80 16.11 26.83 11.54
CA VAL A 80 15.17 27.69 12.29
C VAL A 80 13.79 27.05 12.53
N CYS A 81 13.31 26.23 11.60
CA CYS A 81 12.01 25.54 11.69
C CYS A 81 11.91 24.65 12.94
N LEU A 82 13.01 23.99 13.32
CA LEU A 82 13.05 23.09 14.47
C LEU A 82 13.00 23.81 15.82
N ALA A 83 13.16 25.13 15.85
CA ALA A 83 12.95 25.93 17.06
C ALA A 83 11.49 25.91 17.53
N CYS A 84 10.56 25.76 16.59
CA CYS A 84 9.12 25.74 16.86
C CYS A 84 8.49 24.35 16.67
N HIS A 85 9.05 23.50 15.80
CA HIS A 85 8.51 22.17 15.51
C HIS A 85 9.45 21.06 16.00
N ASP A 86 8.90 20.07 16.71
CA ASP A 86 9.67 18.91 17.21
C ASP A 86 9.73 17.76 16.19
N LYS A 87 8.73 17.65 15.31
CA LYS A 87 8.65 16.67 14.21
C LYS A 87 9.01 15.23 14.58
N GLY A 88 8.49 14.75 15.72
CA GLY A 88 8.75 13.39 16.20
C GLY A 88 10.06 13.26 17.00
N GLY A 89 10.66 14.38 17.40
CA GLY A 89 11.81 14.44 18.28
C GLY A 89 13.02 13.75 17.68
N VAL A 90 13.48 12.67 18.31
CA VAL A 90 14.63 11.88 17.84
C VAL A 90 14.33 11.20 16.49
N ALA A 91 13.06 10.89 16.18
CA ALA A 91 12.72 10.22 14.92
C ALA A 91 13.07 11.06 13.68
N TRP A 92 12.90 12.39 13.74
CA TRP A 92 13.25 13.28 12.63
C TRP A 92 14.71 13.15 12.22
N ALA A 93 15.63 13.06 13.18
CA ALA A 93 17.06 12.94 12.90
C ALA A 93 17.40 11.75 12.00
N TYR A 94 16.62 10.67 12.08
CA TYR A 94 16.83 9.47 11.31
C TYR A 94 15.93 9.34 10.08
N SER A 95 15.06 10.33 9.83
CA SER A 95 14.24 10.37 8.62
C SER A 95 15.11 10.27 7.37
N ALA A 96 14.64 9.56 6.35
CA ALA A 96 15.29 9.45 5.05
C ALA A 96 15.45 10.80 4.34
N HIS A 97 14.86 11.89 4.86
CA HIS A 97 14.99 13.26 4.36
C HIS A 97 15.88 14.17 5.23
N ALA A 98 16.39 13.68 6.36
CA ALA A 98 17.15 14.48 7.32
C ALA A 98 18.44 13.80 7.83
N ASN A 99 18.54 12.47 7.67
CA ASN A 99 19.71 11.70 8.00
C ASN A 99 20.78 11.86 6.93
N ARG A 100 21.94 12.44 7.28
CA ARG A 100 23.06 12.67 6.36
C ARG A 100 23.61 11.40 5.72
N ASP A 101 23.47 10.25 6.38
CA ASP A 101 23.96 8.97 5.85
C ASP A 101 23.07 8.42 4.72
N VAL A 102 21.90 9.01 4.51
CA VAL A 102 20.88 8.57 3.54
C VAL A 102 20.54 9.67 2.53
N ALA A 103 20.32 10.89 3.02
CA ALA A 103 19.92 12.06 2.25
C ALA A 103 21.14 12.89 1.78
N SER A 104 22.20 12.21 1.35
CA SER A 104 23.45 12.84 0.89
C SER A 104 23.44 13.25 -0.58
N HIS A 105 22.29 13.15 -1.27
CA HIS A 105 22.19 13.58 -2.66
C HIS A 105 22.37 15.09 -2.76
N THR A 106 23.31 15.53 -3.59
CA THR A 106 23.60 16.94 -3.80
C THR A 106 22.63 17.54 -4.81
N TYR A 107 22.15 18.75 -4.56
CA TYR A 107 21.35 19.51 -5.51
C TYR A 107 22.12 19.77 -6.82
N LYS A 108 21.40 19.76 -7.95
CA LYS A 108 21.91 20.31 -9.21
C LYS A 108 22.03 21.82 -9.08
N ALA A 109 23.12 22.40 -9.61
CA ALA A 109 23.44 23.81 -9.43
C ALA A 109 22.31 24.77 -9.89
N ALA A 110 21.71 24.51 -11.05
CA ALA A 110 20.59 25.31 -11.56
C ALA A 110 19.34 25.20 -10.66
N ALA A 111 19.05 24.00 -10.13
CA ALA A 111 17.91 23.80 -9.25
C ALA A 111 18.11 24.44 -7.87
N ALA A 112 19.34 24.44 -7.35
CA ALA A 112 19.72 25.17 -6.15
C ALA A 112 19.58 26.68 -6.36
N GLN A 113 20.10 27.22 -7.46
CA GLN A 113 20.02 28.65 -7.78
C GLN A 113 18.58 29.13 -7.94
N GLN A 114 17.72 28.36 -8.61
CA GLN A 114 16.28 28.65 -8.74
C GLN A 114 15.57 28.77 -7.37
N ARG A 115 16.05 28.05 -6.36
CA ARG A 115 15.52 28.06 -4.98
C ARG A 115 16.28 29.02 -4.07
N GLU A 116 17.22 29.78 -4.64
CA GLU A 116 18.13 30.67 -3.92
C GLU A 116 18.88 29.95 -2.81
N PHE A 117 19.16 28.67 -3.01
CA PHE A 117 20.06 27.88 -2.18
C PHE A 117 21.50 28.12 -2.63
N PRO A 118 22.49 27.89 -1.74
CA PRO A 118 23.90 27.94 -2.12
C PRO A 118 24.13 27.12 -3.39
N SER A 119 24.72 27.73 -4.40
CA SER A 119 24.94 27.08 -5.69
C SER A 119 26.36 27.30 -6.20
N SER A 120 26.91 26.29 -6.86
CA SER A 120 28.16 26.41 -7.60
C SER A 120 28.04 27.37 -8.79
N SER A 121 26.82 27.79 -9.14
CA SER A 121 26.54 28.82 -10.15
C SER A 121 26.43 30.24 -9.58
N ASP A 122 26.61 30.43 -8.27
CA ASP A 122 26.60 31.75 -7.63
C ASP A 122 27.89 32.55 -7.93
N THR A 123 27.87 33.86 -7.64
CA THR A 123 29.05 34.72 -7.70
C THR A 123 29.21 35.46 -6.36
N PRO A 124 30.22 35.12 -5.53
CA PRO A 124 31.17 34.00 -5.70
C PRO A 124 30.48 32.63 -5.61
N ALA A 125 31.09 31.61 -6.22
CA ALA A 125 30.53 30.26 -6.24
C ALA A 125 30.44 29.66 -4.82
N ASN A 126 29.30 29.02 -4.52
CA ASN A 126 29.05 28.30 -3.28
C ASN A 126 29.02 26.78 -3.50
N THR A 127 28.97 26.01 -2.42
CA THR A 127 28.76 24.56 -2.48
C THR A 127 27.28 24.24 -2.62
N ASN A 128 26.90 23.45 -3.62
CA ASN A 128 25.52 22.94 -3.73
C ASN A 128 25.19 22.09 -2.48
N PRO A 129 24.05 22.33 -1.80
CA PRO A 129 23.73 21.61 -0.58
C PRO A 129 23.27 20.17 -0.86
N GLU A 130 23.41 19.31 0.14
CA GLU A 130 22.81 17.99 0.19
C GLU A 130 21.37 18.06 0.72
N VAL A 131 20.53 17.07 0.37
CA VAL A 131 19.12 17.02 0.81
C VAL A 131 18.98 17.17 2.33
N TRP A 132 19.80 16.50 3.13
CA TRP A 132 19.72 16.62 4.60
C TRP A 132 20.00 18.05 5.11
N GLN A 133 20.86 18.82 4.43
CA GLN A 133 21.18 20.21 4.79
C GLN A 133 19.99 21.13 4.49
N VAL A 134 19.32 20.90 3.35
CA VAL A 134 18.12 21.64 2.97
C VAL A 134 16.94 21.30 3.90
N SER A 135 16.90 20.07 4.43
CA SER A 135 16.01 19.67 5.53
C SER A 135 14.54 20.01 5.24
N CYS A 136 13.87 20.77 6.09
CA CYS A 136 12.46 21.16 5.94
C CYS A 136 12.17 21.88 4.61
N LEU A 137 13.15 22.60 4.05
CA LEU A 137 12.99 23.41 2.84
C LEU A 137 12.93 22.58 1.54
N ASN A 138 13.22 21.27 1.61
CA ASN A 138 13.04 20.36 0.48
C ASN A 138 11.56 20.31 0.09
N CYS A 139 10.69 20.26 1.10
CA CYS A 139 9.25 20.11 0.90
C CYS A 139 8.48 21.40 1.19
N HIS A 140 8.97 22.24 2.11
CA HIS A 140 8.27 23.44 2.53
C HIS A 140 8.90 24.72 1.97
N ASP A 141 8.03 25.67 1.62
CA ASP A 141 8.39 27.04 1.31
C ASP A 141 7.46 27.98 2.11
N THR A 142 8.04 28.75 3.01
CA THR A 142 7.29 29.71 3.85
C THR A 142 6.61 30.80 3.03
N HIS A 143 7.10 31.05 1.82
CA HIS A 143 6.50 31.95 0.84
C HIS A 143 6.12 31.18 -0.43
N THR A 144 5.47 30.02 -0.24
CA THR A 144 5.10 29.15 -1.36
C THR A 144 4.19 29.86 -2.37
N VAL A 145 4.16 29.29 -3.56
CA VAL A 145 3.34 29.70 -4.69
C VAL A 145 1.85 29.68 -4.35
N GLN A 146 1.10 30.63 -4.92
CA GLN A 146 -0.36 30.68 -4.77
C GLN A 146 -1.01 29.35 -5.19
N GLY A 147 -1.95 28.87 -4.37
CA GLY A 147 -2.69 27.64 -4.61
C GLY A 147 -2.12 26.39 -3.92
N ALA A 148 -0.82 26.40 -3.58
CA ALA A 148 -0.24 25.33 -2.78
C ALA A 148 -0.82 25.35 -1.35
N LYS A 149 -1.13 24.17 -0.80
CA LYS A 149 -1.51 24.02 0.60
C LYS A 149 -0.31 23.63 1.48
N ARG A 150 -0.46 23.82 2.79
CA ARG A 150 0.51 23.38 3.82
C ARG A 150 1.93 23.92 3.61
N LEU A 151 2.04 25.07 2.94
CA LEU A 151 3.31 25.70 2.60
C LEU A 151 4.22 24.77 1.77
N LEU A 152 3.65 23.92 0.93
CA LEU A 152 4.43 22.97 0.13
C LEU A 152 5.10 23.66 -1.06
N ARG A 153 6.39 23.41 -1.27
CA ARG A 153 7.20 23.97 -2.35
C ARG A 153 6.71 23.42 -3.69
N GLU A 154 6.27 24.32 -4.56
CA GLU A 154 5.78 23.97 -5.90
C GLU A 154 4.71 22.85 -5.86
N GLY A 155 3.89 22.82 -4.81
CA GLY A 155 2.82 21.83 -4.61
C GLY A 155 1.54 22.19 -5.35
N THR A 156 1.64 22.44 -6.67
CA THR A 156 0.49 22.83 -7.52
C THR A 156 0.46 22.13 -8.87
N ASP A 157 -0.70 22.12 -9.52
CA ASP A 157 -0.92 21.52 -10.85
C ASP A 157 -0.41 22.37 -12.03
N SER A 158 0.28 23.50 -11.76
CA SER A 158 0.87 24.35 -12.79
C SER A 158 1.88 23.57 -13.65
N THR A 159 1.80 23.78 -14.97
CA THR A 159 2.74 23.23 -15.97
C THR A 159 4.00 24.08 -16.15
N ASN A 160 4.05 25.30 -15.59
CA ASN A 160 5.24 26.15 -15.60
C ASN A 160 6.36 25.57 -14.73
N SER A 161 7.61 25.87 -15.07
CA SER A 161 8.80 25.53 -14.28
C SER A 161 9.68 26.77 -14.10
N PRO A 162 9.84 27.32 -12.87
CA PRO A 162 9.13 26.95 -11.64
C PRO A 162 7.61 27.11 -11.74
N LYS A 163 6.89 26.41 -10.86
CA LYS A 163 5.45 26.60 -10.73
C LYS A 163 5.12 27.98 -10.19
N THR A 164 4.11 28.62 -10.78
CA THR A 164 3.75 30.04 -10.51
C THR A 164 2.30 30.25 -10.06
N GLY A 165 1.51 29.18 -9.96
CA GLY A 165 0.13 29.20 -9.49
C GLY A 165 -0.49 27.81 -9.61
N GLY A 166 -1.82 27.75 -9.72
CA GLY A 166 -2.57 26.51 -9.95
C GLY A 166 -3.38 26.07 -8.75
N ASN A 167 -4.04 24.91 -8.86
CA ASN A 167 -4.67 24.25 -7.73
C ASN A 167 -3.64 23.40 -6.98
N SER A 168 -3.95 23.05 -5.74
CA SER A 168 -3.08 22.23 -4.91
C SER A 168 -2.85 20.84 -5.51
N ALA A 169 -1.58 20.43 -5.53
CA ALA A 169 -1.10 19.12 -6.00
C ALA A 169 0.15 18.76 -5.18
N ILE A 170 -0.03 18.06 -4.06
CA ILE A 170 1.05 17.73 -3.11
C ILE A 170 2.10 16.80 -3.73
N GLU A 171 1.68 15.92 -4.64
CA GLU A 171 2.53 14.97 -5.34
C GLU A 171 3.63 15.66 -6.15
N GLU A 172 3.36 16.86 -6.65
CA GLU A 172 4.32 17.64 -7.42
C GLU A 172 5.52 18.11 -6.57
N THR A 173 5.35 18.25 -5.26
CA THR A 173 6.47 18.45 -4.33
C THR A 173 7.36 17.21 -4.26
N CYS A 174 6.76 16.02 -4.20
CA CYS A 174 7.50 14.76 -4.16
C CYS A 174 8.25 14.49 -5.48
N TYR A 175 7.61 14.78 -6.62
CA TYR A 175 8.13 14.54 -7.97
C TYR A 175 9.36 15.38 -8.32
N GLN A 176 9.66 16.45 -7.59
CA GLN A 176 10.89 17.21 -7.79
C GLN A 176 12.14 16.33 -7.62
N CYS A 177 12.11 15.40 -6.66
CA CYS A 177 13.22 14.46 -6.41
C CYS A 177 12.88 13.06 -6.93
N HIS A 178 11.65 12.59 -6.72
CA HIS A 178 11.19 11.24 -7.03
C HIS A 178 10.66 11.09 -8.46
N THR A 179 11.55 11.37 -9.41
CA THR A 179 11.37 11.24 -10.85
C THR A 179 12.65 10.66 -11.46
N THR A 180 12.71 10.41 -12.76
CA THR A 180 13.96 10.02 -13.46
C THR A 180 15.18 10.88 -13.10
N SER A 181 16.39 10.33 -13.20
CA SER A 181 17.64 11.02 -12.84
C SER A 181 17.88 12.30 -13.64
N THR A 182 17.42 12.31 -14.90
CA THR A 182 17.43 13.50 -15.75
C THR A 182 16.49 14.58 -15.21
N GLY A 183 15.25 14.22 -14.86
CA GLY A 183 14.23 15.16 -14.39
C GLY A 183 14.38 15.62 -12.94
N SER A 184 15.12 14.86 -12.11
CA SER A 184 15.27 15.15 -10.69
C SER A 184 16.08 16.41 -10.42
N ILE A 185 15.76 17.14 -9.35
CA ILE A 185 16.52 18.34 -8.93
C ILE A 185 17.83 18.01 -8.21
N VAL A 186 18.05 16.74 -7.85
CA VAL A 186 19.27 16.25 -7.21
C VAL A 186 20.07 15.35 -8.14
N ASN A 187 21.37 15.23 -7.87
CA ASN A 187 22.26 14.34 -8.59
C ASN A 187 22.17 12.93 -8.01
N TYR A 188 21.88 11.95 -8.85
CA TYR A 188 21.99 10.54 -8.51
C TYR A 188 22.15 9.68 -9.77
N THR A 189 22.63 8.46 -9.58
CA THR A 189 22.76 7.45 -10.64
C THR A 189 21.64 6.43 -10.50
N ALA A 190 20.80 6.29 -11.54
CA ALA A 190 19.73 5.29 -11.59
C ALA A 190 20.30 3.86 -11.50
N LEU A 191 19.49 2.90 -11.04
CA LEU A 191 19.87 1.49 -10.90
C LEU A 191 21.07 1.24 -9.96
N THR A 192 21.22 2.08 -8.93
CA THR A 192 22.23 1.90 -7.87
C THR A 192 21.58 1.97 -6.48
N ASN A 193 22.31 1.58 -5.43
CA ASN A 193 21.84 1.73 -4.04
C ASN A 193 21.69 3.19 -3.57
N ALA A 194 22.26 4.12 -4.33
CA ALA A 194 22.07 5.55 -4.18
C ALA A 194 21.01 6.10 -5.13
N ALA A 195 20.23 5.27 -5.83
CA ALA A 195 19.15 5.79 -6.66
C ALA A 195 18.02 6.37 -5.82
N VAL A 196 17.38 7.42 -6.34
CA VAL A 196 16.10 7.92 -5.82
C VAL A 196 14.98 7.19 -6.55
N PRO A 197 13.98 6.63 -5.85
CA PRO A 197 12.85 5.95 -6.50
C PRO A 197 12.06 6.90 -7.42
N ASP A 198 11.89 6.51 -8.68
CA ASP A 198 11.08 7.22 -9.67
C ASP A 198 9.60 6.81 -9.55
N ILE A 199 8.88 7.48 -8.65
CA ILE A 199 7.43 7.27 -8.48
C ILE A 199 6.62 8.07 -9.49
N LYS A 200 7.15 9.19 -9.99
CA LYS A 200 6.46 10.06 -10.96
C LYS A 200 6.06 9.27 -12.20
N THR A 201 6.96 8.44 -12.73
CA THR A 201 6.66 7.62 -13.90
C THR A 201 5.45 6.70 -13.66
N ASP A 202 5.37 6.04 -12.51
CA ASP A 202 4.23 5.16 -12.18
C ASP A 202 2.90 5.92 -12.13
N PHE A 203 2.90 7.13 -11.54
CA PHE A 203 1.72 7.96 -11.39
C PHE A 203 1.33 8.79 -12.63
N THR A 204 2.19 8.94 -13.62
CA THR A 204 1.89 9.82 -14.77
C THR A 204 1.85 9.08 -16.10
N THR A 205 2.56 7.96 -16.22
CA THR A 205 2.72 7.26 -17.51
C THR A 205 1.96 5.94 -17.59
N LEU A 206 1.69 5.28 -16.46
CA LEU A 206 1.07 3.96 -16.47
C LEU A 206 -0.45 4.03 -16.64
N ALA A 207 -1.00 3.09 -17.42
CA ALA A 207 -2.41 3.09 -17.83
C ALA A 207 -3.41 2.89 -16.68
N ARG A 208 -2.97 2.23 -15.61
CA ARG A 208 -3.70 2.08 -14.35
C ARG A 208 -2.86 2.69 -13.26
N ARG A 209 -3.45 3.53 -12.43
CA ARG A 209 -2.74 4.20 -11.33
C ARG A 209 -3.72 4.67 -10.27
N MET A 210 -3.20 4.89 -9.07
CA MET A 210 -3.99 5.54 -8.02
C MET A 210 -4.35 6.96 -8.50
N PRO A 211 -5.60 7.41 -8.29
CA PRO A 211 -6.04 8.73 -8.74
C PRO A 211 -5.45 9.80 -7.83
N ILE A 212 -4.23 10.24 -8.13
CA ILE A 212 -3.51 11.21 -7.31
C ILE A 212 -3.86 12.65 -7.69
N THR A 213 -4.07 12.92 -8.98
CA THR A 213 -4.43 14.26 -9.41
C THR A 213 -5.89 14.57 -9.08
N SER A 214 -6.19 15.80 -8.72
CA SER A 214 -7.56 16.27 -8.42
C SER A 214 -8.57 16.04 -9.56
N THR A 215 -8.09 15.94 -10.80
CA THR A 215 -8.90 15.63 -11.98
C THR A 215 -9.24 14.13 -12.10
N GLU A 216 -8.43 13.24 -11.53
CA GLU A 216 -8.65 11.80 -11.51
C GLU A 216 -9.46 11.35 -10.28
N GLN A 217 -9.43 12.15 -9.21
CA GLN A 217 -10.20 11.94 -7.98
C GLN A 217 -11.71 12.11 -8.24
N LEU A 218 -12.55 11.44 -7.44
CA LEU A 218 -14.01 11.42 -7.69
C LEU A 218 -14.69 12.79 -7.50
N ALA A 219 -14.07 13.69 -6.73
CA ALA A 219 -14.53 15.08 -6.60
C ALA A 219 -14.46 15.83 -7.94
N GLY A 220 -13.56 15.41 -8.86
CA GLY A 220 -13.56 15.75 -10.29
C GLY A 220 -13.45 17.24 -10.67
N ALA A 221 -13.33 18.15 -9.70
CA ALA A 221 -13.47 19.60 -9.92
C ALA A 221 -12.18 20.39 -9.65
N GLY A 222 -11.01 19.75 -9.66
CA GLY A 222 -9.74 20.43 -9.35
C GLY A 222 -9.58 20.79 -7.87
N VAL A 223 -10.42 20.23 -7.00
CA VAL A 223 -10.42 20.51 -5.55
C VAL A 223 -9.72 19.38 -4.82
N GLU A 224 -8.58 19.69 -4.21
CA GLU A 224 -7.93 18.79 -3.25
C GLU A 224 -8.80 18.69 -1.98
N VAL A 225 -9.29 17.48 -1.70
CA VAL A 225 -10.17 17.15 -0.58
C VAL A 225 -9.43 16.59 0.64
N HIS A 226 -8.16 16.19 0.47
CA HIS A 226 -7.30 15.67 1.53
C HIS A 226 -7.14 16.69 2.67
N GLU A 227 -7.39 16.26 3.91
CA GLU A 227 -7.45 17.15 5.08
C GLU A 227 -6.67 16.62 6.30
N ILE A 228 -5.34 16.54 6.17
CA ILE A 228 -4.43 16.25 7.29
C ILE A 228 -4.70 17.14 8.51
N GLY A 229 -4.97 16.51 9.65
CA GLY A 229 -5.12 17.18 10.94
C GLY A 229 -6.38 18.05 11.05
N GLY A 230 -7.41 17.73 10.26
CA GLY A 230 -8.73 18.36 10.37
C GLY A 230 -9.35 18.22 11.76
N ILE A 231 -10.43 18.98 12.01
CA ILE A 231 -11.14 18.94 13.29
C ILE A 231 -12.30 17.95 13.18
N PHE A 232 -12.16 16.80 13.82
CA PHE A 232 -13.21 15.79 13.83
C PHE A 232 -13.13 14.94 15.08
N ASN A 233 -14.24 14.30 15.42
CA ASN A 233 -14.30 13.24 16.40
C ASN A 233 -15.25 12.21 15.81
N ASP A 234 -14.70 11.27 15.06
CA ASP A 234 -15.43 10.06 14.76
C ASP A 234 -15.08 9.03 15.83
N ALA A 235 -16.04 8.19 16.21
CA ALA A 235 -15.90 7.27 17.33
C ALA A 235 -14.82 6.19 17.13
N ILE A 236 -14.11 6.20 15.99
CA ILE A 236 -13.20 5.14 15.52
C ILE A 236 -11.74 5.66 15.36
N ASP A 237 -11.54 6.94 14.97
CA ASP A 237 -10.26 7.55 14.50
C ASP A 237 -9.44 8.26 15.57
N ALA A 238 -9.94 8.23 16.78
CA ALA A 238 -9.52 9.07 17.88
C ALA A 238 -9.97 10.54 17.74
N ASP A 239 -10.21 11.14 18.90
CA ASP A 239 -10.65 12.53 19.05
C ASP A 239 -9.59 13.49 18.50
N CYS A 240 -9.84 14.04 17.29
CA CYS A 240 -9.03 15.06 16.63
C CYS A 240 -9.55 16.48 16.90
N THR A 241 -10.23 16.72 18.03
CA THR A 241 -10.57 18.09 18.41
C THR A 241 -9.29 18.87 18.72
N LYS A 242 -9.27 20.18 18.50
CA LYS A 242 -8.04 21.00 18.59
C LYS A 242 -7.32 20.99 19.95
N ALA A 243 -7.98 20.50 21.02
CA ALA A 243 -7.42 20.40 22.36
C ALA A 243 -6.82 19.00 22.65
N THR A 244 -7.24 17.97 21.93
CA THR A 244 -6.92 16.56 22.19
C THR A 244 -6.47 15.84 20.90
N GLY A 245 -5.77 14.71 21.01
CA GLY A 245 -5.43 13.83 19.87
C GLY A 245 -4.38 14.27 18.84
N LYS A 246 -4.08 15.57 18.68
CA LYS A 246 -2.89 16.06 17.93
C LYS A 246 -2.73 15.43 16.53
N CYS A 247 -3.79 15.38 15.73
CA CYS A 247 -3.87 14.52 14.53
C CYS A 247 -3.01 14.91 13.33
N GLY A 248 -2.60 16.18 13.21
CA GLY A 248 -1.76 16.63 12.11
C GLY A 248 -0.41 15.94 12.04
N LYS A 249 0.19 15.56 13.18
CA LYS A 249 1.49 14.87 13.21
C LYS A 249 1.45 13.44 12.66
N ASP A 250 0.29 12.81 12.74
CA ASP A 250 0.09 11.42 12.31
C ASP A 250 -0.57 11.35 10.92
N PHE A 251 -0.80 12.51 10.30
CA PHE A 251 -1.39 12.66 8.96
C PHE A 251 -2.81 12.05 8.91
N LEU A 252 -3.52 12.12 10.03
CA LEU A 252 -4.88 11.60 10.13
C LEU A 252 -5.87 12.57 9.48
N GLU A 253 -6.91 12.01 8.88
CA GLU A 253 -8.07 12.73 8.40
C GLU A 253 -9.34 11.92 8.73
N SER A 254 -10.50 12.59 8.72
CA SER A 254 -11.75 11.92 9.07
C SER A 254 -12.16 10.86 8.06
N ARG A 255 -12.91 9.85 8.49
CA ARG A 255 -13.55 8.87 7.59
C ARG A 255 -14.38 9.51 6.47
N ALA A 256 -15.07 10.62 6.75
CA ALA A 256 -15.84 11.33 5.75
C ALA A 256 -14.96 11.94 4.63
N ARG A 257 -13.73 12.35 4.95
CA ARG A 257 -12.73 12.81 3.98
C ARG A 257 -12.12 11.67 3.17
N LEU A 258 -11.98 10.49 3.76
CA LEU A 258 -11.60 9.28 3.02
C LEU A 258 -12.70 8.81 2.05
N GLY A 259 -13.98 9.10 2.36
CA GLY A 259 -15.11 8.82 1.48
C GLY A 259 -16.31 8.15 2.16
N PHE A 260 -16.27 7.88 3.47
CA PHE A 260 -17.36 7.26 4.19
C PHE A 260 -18.57 8.20 4.28
N GLY A 261 -19.73 7.78 3.76
CA GLY A 261 -20.91 8.64 3.64
C GLY A 261 -20.78 9.80 2.64
N ALA A 262 -19.61 9.99 2.02
CA ALA A 262 -19.29 11.09 1.12
C ALA A 262 -18.36 10.61 0.00
N GLY A 263 -18.85 9.71 -0.86
CA GLY A 263 -18.03 9.01 -1.86
C GLY A 263 -17.30 9.91 -2.87
N THR A 264 -17.72 11.16 -3.04
CA THR A 264 -17.02 12.19 -3.84
C THR A 264 -15.69 12.61 -3.22
N ASN A 265 -15.51 12.48 -1.90
CA ASN A 265 -14.26 12.83 -1.23
C ASN A 265 -13.16 11.77 -1.43
N ARG A 266 -13.45 10.64 -2.08
CA ARG A 266 -12.44 9.60 -2.28
C ARG A 266 -11.28 10.11 -3.13
N HIS A 267 -10.09 9.98 -2.54
CA HIS A 267 -8.83 10.43 -3.10
C HIS A 267 -7.71 9.44 -2.77
N ALA A 268 -6.51 9.74 -3.29
CA ALA A 268 -5.28 9.08 -2.92
C ALA A 268 -4.15 10.11 -2.99
N GLU A 269 -3.40 10.29 -1.92
CA GLU A 269 -2.22 11.15 -1.84
C GLU A 269 -1.00 10.35 -1.35
N CYS A 270 0.21 10.87 -1.59
CA CYS A 270 1.43 10.26 -1.05
C CYS A 270 1.36 10.13 0.49
N THR A 271 0.70 11.08 1.13
CA THR A 271 0.55 11.19 2.59
C THR A 271 -0.49 10.24 3.19
N ASP A 272 -1.31 9.59 2.36
CA ASP A 272 -2.20 8.52 2.82
C ASP A 272 -1.42 7.25 3.18
N CYS A 273 -0.25 7.07 2.58
CA CYS A 273 0.60 5.91 2.80
C CYS A 273 1.87 6.26 3.58
N HIS A 274 2.47 7.43 3.33
CA HIS A 274 3.78 7.81 3.84
C HIS A 274 3.72 8.99 4.81
N ASN A 275 4.52 8.93 5.87
CA ASN A 275 4.79 10.08 6.71
C ASN A 275 6.23 10.57 6.45
N PRO A 276 6.44 11.61 5.61
CA PRO A 276 7.77 12.04 5.19
C PRO A 276 8.65 12.54 6.35
N HIS A 277 8.06 12.87 7.50
CA HIS A 277 8.82 13.21 8.71
C HIS A 277 9.40 11.98 9.44
N ARG A 278 8.89 10.77 9.18
CA ARG A 278 9.20 9.55 9.95
C ARG A 278 9.69 8.38 9.11
N VAL A 279 9.58 8.44 7.78
CA VAL A 279 10.13 7.42 6.89
C VAL A 279 11.62 7.24 7.11
N ILE A 280 12.10 6.00 7.13
CA ILE A 280 13.53 5.67 7.27
C ILE A 280 13.96 4.75 6.13
N LYS A 281 15.24 4.77 5.76
CA LYS A 281 15.79 3.80 4.79
C LYS A 281 16.14 2.49 5.52
N SER A 282 15.12 1.72 5.86
CA SER A 282 15.27 0.36 6.42
C SER A 282 14.26 -0.63 5.85
N GLN A 283 14.67 -1.88 5.70
CA GLN A 283 13.77 -2.96 5.29
C GLN A 283 12.82 -3.41 6.41
N ASN A 284 13.11 -3.02 7.66
CA ASN A 284 12.23 -3.22 8.82
C ASN A 284 11.77 -1.87 9.38
N GLY A 285 10.47 -1.60 9.35
CA GLY A 285 9.87 -0.38 9.91
C GLY A 285 9.80 -0.34 11.44
N LEU A 286 10.04 -1.48 12.10
CA LEU A 286 10.03 -1.64 13.56
C LEU A 286 11.41 -2.09 14.09
N PRO A 287 12.51 -1.37 13.81
CA PRO A 287 13.86 -1.79 14.19
C PRO A 287 14.20 -1.55 15.67
N GLY A 288 13.26 -1.04 16.46
CA GLY A 288 13.49 -0.57 17.83
C GLY A 288 14.07 0.84 17.84
N THR A 289 14.98 1.12 18.78
CA THR A 289 15.67 2.41 18.87
C THR A 289 16.40 2.72 17.55
N LEU A 290 16.10 3.88 16.97
CA LEU A 290 16.73 4.31 15.72
C LEU A 290 18.22 4.64 15.93
N SER A 291 19.03 4.28 14.94
CA SER A 291 20.48 4.45 14.95
C SER A 291 21.00 4.53 13.51
N ALA A 292 22.21 5.03 13.32
CA ALA A 292 22.84 5.04 12.00
C ALA A 292 22.96 3.65 11.38
N THR A 293 22.97 2.57 12.16
CA THR A 293 23.10 1.19 11.64
C THR A 293 21.79 0.66 11.06
N ASN A 294 20.65 0.94 11.70
CA ASN A 294 19.35 0.37 11.33
C ASN A 294 18.45 1.32 10.53
N THR A 295 19.00 2.42 10.02
CA THR A 295 18.27 3.38 9.18
C THR A 295 18.99 3.70 7.85
N LYS A 296 19.92 2.85 7.41
CA LYS A 296 20.67 3.01 6.15
C LYS A 296 20.83 1.70 5.37
N ASP A 297 19.79 0.87 5.41
CA ASP A 297 19.80 -0.39 4.66
C ASP A 297 19.94 -0.11 3.15
N LYS A 298 20.23 -1.17 2.38
CA LYS A 298 20.23 -1.12 0.91
C LYS A 298 18.93 -0.55 0.33
N ALA A 299 17.82 -0.68 1.07
CA ALA A 299 16.49 -0.24 0.67
C ALA A 299 15.65 0.22 1.87
N GLY A 300 14.69 1.11 1.60
CA GLY A 300 13.62 1.45 2.53
C GLY A 300 12.41 0.50 2.49
N THR A 301 12.41 -0.47 1.57
CA THR A 301 11.30 -1.38 1.32
C THR A 301 11.62 -2.80 1.79
N HIS A 302 10.61 -3.67 1.81
CA HIS A 302 10.71 -5.00 2.40
C HIS A 302 11.73 -5.88 1.70
N LYS A 303 12.32 -6.79 2.47
CA LYS A 303 13.17 -7.87 1.98
C LYS A 303 12.31 -8.90 1.22
N HIS A 304 12.72 -9.32 0.01
CA HIS A 304 12.02 -10.31 -0.81
C HIS A 304 12.96 -11.41 -1.34
N GLU A 305 13.70 -12.07 -0.44
CA GLU A 305 14.64 -13.14 -0.80
C GLU A 305 14.36 -14.45 -0.04
N ASP A 306 14.86 -15.56 -0.56
CA ASP A 306 14.95 -16.81 0.18
C ASP A 306 16.29 -16.88 0.89
N ALA A 307 16.26 -16.84 2.23
CA ALA A 307 17.45 -16.82 3.06
C ALA A 307 17.21 -17.62 4.34
N THR A 308 18.24 -18.31 4.81
CA THR A 308 18.21 -19.04 6.08
C THR A 308 17.79 -18.12 7.23
N GLY A 309 16.81 -18.56 8.02
CA GLY A 309 16.31 -17.79 9.16
C GLY A 309 15.37 -16.63 8.80
N TYR A 310 15.08 -16.43 7.51
CA TYR A 310 14.09 -15.46 7.06
C TYR A 310 12.75 -16.14 6.74
N THR A 311 11.67 -15.58 7.27
CA THR A 311 10.29 -15.92 6.92
C THR A 311 9.66 -14.67 6.34
N HIS A 312 9.09 -14.77 5.14
CA HIS A 312 8.39 -13.65 4.55
C HIS A 312 7.23 -13.17 5.43
N THR A 313 7.07 -11.86 5.55
CA THR A 313 6.16 -11.23 6.52
C THR A 313 5.17 -10.29 5.86
N ASN A 314 4.30 -9.69 6.66
CA ASN A 314 3.45 -8.54 6.34
C ASN A 314 3.77 -7.31 7.21
N VAL A 315 4.88 -7.33 7.97
CA VAL A 315 5.36 -6.24 8.84
C VAL A 315 5.84 -5.05 8.01
N ILE A 316 5.44 -3.83 8.41
CA ILE A 316 5.83 -2.61 7.69
C ILE A 316 7.35 -2.46 7.48
N SER A 317 7.72 -1.84 6.37
CA SER A 317 9.09 -1.40 6.08
C SER A 317 9.30 0.05 6.53
N GLY A 318 10.53 0.54 6.41
CA GLY A 318 10.92 1.87 6.83
C GLY A 318 10.18 3.00 6.11
N VAL A 319 9.81 2.81 4.83
CA VAL A 319 9.01 3.81 4.08
C VAL A 319 7.58 3.95 4.58
N LEU A 320 7.08 2.99 5.37
CA LEU A 320 5.75 3.00 5.96
C LEU A 320 5.76 3.37 7.45
N ARG A 321 6.94 3.64 8.03
CA ARG A 321 7.08 3.94 9.46
C ARG A 321 6.34 5.23 9.83
N GLY A 322 5.59 5.19 10.92
CA GLY A 322 5.00 6.37 11.55
C GLY A 322 3.80 6.97 10.81
N THR A 323 3.34 6.31 9.74
CA THR A 323 2.03 6.54 9.13
C THR A 323 0.93 5.97 10.01
N TRP A 324 -0.31 6.04 9.54
CA TRP A 324 -1.48 5.52 10.22
C TRP A 324 -2.23 4.46 9.40
N GLY A 325 -3.02 3.64 10.07
CA GLY A 325 -3.70 2.47 9.53
C GLY A 325 -4.91 2.09 10.38
N ILE A 326 -5.55 0.97 10.02
CA ILE A 326 -6.67 0.39 10.76
C ILE A 326 -6.55 -1.12 10.87
N GLU A 327 -6.96 -1.66 12.01
CA GLU A 327 -7.13 -3.10 12.22
C GLU A 327 -8.63 -3.44 12.27
N PRO A 328 -9.15 -4.25 11.33
CA PRO A 328 -10.56 -4.64 11.34
C PRO A 328 -10.91 -5.58 12.47
N ILE A 329 -12.08 -5.37 13.07
CA ILE A 329 -12.71 -6.24 14.07
C ILE A 329 -13.90 -6.93 13.42
N TYR A 330 -13.96 -8.26 13.51
CA TYR A 330 -14.98 -9.06 12.85
C TYR A 330 -15.97 -9.66 13.86
N PRO A 331 -17.28 -9.67 13.56
CA PRO A 331 -18.30 -10.20 14.46
C PRO A 331 -18.34 -11.74 14.47
N ASN A 332 -17.91 -12.39 13.39
CA ASN A 332 -17.86 -13.85 13.23
C ASN A 332 -16.95 -14.21 12.05
N ASN A 333 -16.69 -15.50 11.80
CA ASN A 333 -15.72 -15.99 10.82
C ASN A 333 -16.22 -16.06 9.37
N SER A 334 -17.49 -15.73 9.10
CA SER A 334 -18.10 -15.91 7.78
C SER A 334 -17.51 -14.97 6.75
N PHE A 335 -17.20 -15.51 5.56
CA PHE A 335 -16.83 -14.70 4.40
C PHE A 335 -17.88 -13.64 4.04
N GLN A 336 -19.15 -13.84 4.44
CA GLN A 336 -20.23 -12.90 4.14
C GLN A 336 -20.28 -11.71 5.11
N SER A 337 -19.57 -11.80 6.24
CA SER A 337 -19.60 -10.78 7.29
C SER A 337 -18.59 -9.68 7.01
N MET A 338 -19.05 -8.44 7.03
CA MET A 338 -18.15 -7.28 7.03
C MET A 338 -17.51 -7.09 8.42
N PRO A 339 -16.35 -6.42 8.51
CA PRO A 339 -15.89 -5.86 9.78
C PRO A 339 -17.01 -5.07 10.47
N SER A 340 -17.21 -5.34 11.75
CA SER A 340 -18.19 -4.63 12.59
C SER A 340 -17.63 -3.34 13.17
N ASP A 341 -16.31 -3.28 13.35
CA ASP A 341 -15.60 -2.13 13.91
C ASP A 341 -14.13 -2.14 13.46
N PHE A 342 -13.38 -1.09 13.82
CA PHE A 342 -11.96 -0.95 13.49
C PHE A 342 -11.19 -0.34 14.66
N THR A 343 -9.94 -0.77 14.86
CA THR A 343 -8.99 -0.07 15.75
C THR A 343 -8.04 0.75 14.91
N VAL A 344 -8.03 2.07 15.12
CA VAL A 344 -7.10 2.97 14.44
C VAL A 344 -5.68 2.85 15.02
N LYS A 345 -4.71 2.75 14.10
CA LYS A 345 -3.29 2.53 14.35
C LYS A 345 -2.54 3.77 13.93
N ARG A 346 -1.84 4.44 14.83
CA ARG A 346 -1.19 5.73 14.52
C ARG A 346 -0.03 6.05 15.45
N GLY A 347 0.80 7.00 15.01
CA GLY A 347 2.00 7.43 15.75
C GLY A 347 3.27 6.72 15.31
N ASP A 348 4.41 7.27 15.74
CA ASP A 348 5.69 6.59 15.61
C ASP A 348 5.79 5.47 16.65
N PRO A 349 6.28 4.27 16.29
CA PRO A 349 6.43 3.18 17.25
C PRO A 349 7.55 3.43 18.27
N GLY A 350 8.34 4.50 18.15
CA GLY A 350 9.46 4.81 19.04
C GLY A 350 10.47 3.66 19.06
N ASN A 351 10.84 3.25 20.27
CA ASN A 351 11.81 2.17 20.49
C ASN A 351 11.17 0.76 20.47
N ASN A 352 9.88 0.64 20.17
CA ASN A 352 9.19 -0.64 20.17
C ASN A 352 9.59 -1.49 18.95
N THR A 353 9.85 -2.77 19.19
CA THR A 353 10.06 -3.80 18.17
C THR A 353 8.83 -4.70 17.97
N GLY A 354 7.83 -4.55 18.85
CA GLY A 354 6.63 -5.38 18.86
C GLY A 354 5.83 -5.25 17.57
N SER A 355 5.60 -6.38 16.92
CA SER A 355 4.85 -6.49 15.68
C SER A 355 3.45 -7.07 15.93
N LEU A 356 2.83 -6.87 17.09
CA LEU A 356 1.47 -7.37 17.31
C LEU A 356 0.46 -6.50 16.53
N ASP A 357 -0.61 -7.13 16.01
CA ASP A 357 -1.73 -6.41 15.40
C ASP A 357 -2.54 -5.61 16.44
N SER A 358 -2.40 -5.96 17.73
CA SER A 358 -2.97 -5.23 18.87
C SER A 358 -2.23 -3.94 19.25
N ALA A 359 -1.05 -3.66 18.68
CA ALA A 359 -0.31 -2.42 18.96
C ALA A 359 -1.13 -1.17 18.60
N THR A 360 -0.81 -0.03 19.22
CA THR A 360 -1.51 1.25 18.96
C THR A 360 -1.01 1.97 17.70
N TYR A 361 0.11 1.53 17.14
CA TYR A 361 0.75 2.04 15.93
C TYR A 361 0.67 1.01 14.80
N VAL A 362 0.94 1.44 13.57
CA VAL A 362 0.93 0.54 12.41
C VAL A 362 2.06 -0.49 12.55
N THR A 363 1.71 -1.76 12.50
CA THR A 363 2.67 -2.87 12.50
C THR A 363 2.63 -3.68 11.22
N ARG A 364 1.62 -3.49 10.36
CA ARG A 364 1.39 -4.26 9.15
C ARG A 364 1.04 -3.39 7.95
N GLU A 365 1.53 -3.75 6.77
CA GLU A 365 1.23 -3.00 5.54
C GLU A 365 -0.27 -2.94 5.24
N TYR A 366 -0.98 -4.07 5.42
CA TYR A 366 -2.42 -4.12 5.12
C TYR A 366 -3.22 -3.11 5.95
N GLN A 367 -2.77 -2.77 7.17
CA GLN A 367 -3.49 -1.81 8.02
C GLN A 367 -3.59 -0.46 7.33
N ILE A 368 -2.61 -0.08 6.52
CA ILE A 368 -2.60 1.16 5.75
C ILE A 368 -3.59 1.05 4.58
N CYS A 369 -3.54 -0.05 3.84
CA CYS A 369 -4.40 -0.27 2.68
C CYS A 369 -5.88 -0.34 3.07
N LEU A 370 -6.21 -1.04 4.15
CA LEU A 370 -7.60 -1.27 4.55
C LEU A 370 -8.33 0.01 5.00
N LYS A 371 -7.63 1.11 5.27
CA LYS A 371 -8.25 2.44 5.45
C LYS A 371 -9.14 2.79 4.26
N CYS A 372 -8.63 2.61 3.04
CA CYS A 372 -9.36 2.98 1.83
C CYS A 372 -10.08 1.78 1.19
N HIS A 373 -9.63 0.57 1.50
CA HIS A 373 -10.08 -0.69 0.91
C HIS A 373 -11.06 -1.49 1.78
N SER A 374 -11.82 -0.80 2.65
CA SER A 374 -12.84 -1.42 3.49
C SER A 374 -14.01 -0.48 3.78
N ASN A 375 -15.02 -1.00 4.46
CA ASN A 375 -16.15 -0.23 4.99
C ASN A 375 -15.75 0.80 6.07
N TYR A 376 -14.47 0.92 6.39
CA TYR A 376 -13.92 2.06 7.12
C TYR A 376 -13.96 3.34 6.27
N GLY A 377 -13.43 3.31 5.04
CA GLY A 377 -13.28 4.47 4.15
C GLY A 377 -14.42 4.69 3.15
N TYR A 378 -15.39 3.79 3.07
CA TYR A 378 -16.60 3.97 2.25
C TYR A 378 -17.80 3.24 2.84
N THR A 379 -19.01 3.64 2.44
CA THR A 379 -20.22 2.92 2.83
C THR A 379 -20.37 1.63 2.03
N ASP A 380 -20.63 0.51 2.70
CA ASP A 380 -20.84 -0.80 2.06
C ASP A 380 -22.20 -1.36 2.49
N ASP A 381 -23.09 -1.57 1.52
CA ASP A 381 -24.41 -2.15 1.70
C ASP A 381 -24.39 -3.69 1.81
N ASN A 382 -23.20 -4.31 1.69
CA ASN A 382 -22.98 -5.75 1.63
C ASN A 382 -23.79 -6.46 0.52
N LEU A 383 -24.25 -5.73 -0.50
CA LEU A 383 -25.02 -6.29 -1.62
C LEU A 383 -24.10 -6.69 -2.77
N TYR A 384 -24.45 -7.79 -3.44
CA TYR A 384 -23.69 -8.39 -4.55
C TYR A 384 -24.64 -8.81 -5.67
N PRO A 385 -24.17 -8.91 -6.93
CA PRO A 385 -22.79 -8.77 -7.39
C PRO A 385 -22.26 -7.32 -7.34
N ASN A 386 -23.15 -6.32 -7.38
CA ASN A 386 -22.82 -4.94 -7.06
C ASN A 386 -23.87 -4.34 -6.13
N GLY A 387 -23.42 -3.62 -5.12
CA GLY A 387 -24.24 -2.68 -4.37
C GLY A 387 -24.36 -1.33 -5.06
N THR A 388 -24.87 -0.35 -4.32
CA THR A 388 -24.98 1.06 -4.75
C THR A 388 -23.92 1.95 -4.09
N THR A 389 -23.37 1.51 -2.96
CA THR A 389 -22.54 2.37 -2.10
C THR A 389 -21.03 2.15 -2.25
N ARG A 390 -20.58 0.96 -2.67
CA ARG A 390 -19.15 0.67 -2.86
C ARG A 390 -18.52 1.53 -3.97
N PRO A 391 -17.21 1.83 -3.89
CA PRO A 391 -16.43 2.40 -4.97
C PRO A 391 -16.75 1.85 -6.37
N ALA A 392 -17.14 2.71 -7.31
CA ALA A 392 -17.35 2.32 -8.71
C ALA A 392 -16.03 2.06 -9.45
N LEU A 393 -16.05 1.08 -10.35
CA LEU A 393 -15.05 0.87 -11.39
C LEU A 393 -15.27 1.85 -12.54
N GLY A 394 -14.25 2.02 -13.39
CA GLY A 394 -14.27 2.94 -14.53
C GLY A 394 -13.75 4.34 -14.21
N GLY A 395 -13.31 5.07 -15.24
CA GLY A 395 -12.60 6.36 -15.16
C GLY A 395 -11.24 6.29 -15.88
N GLY A 396 -10.67 7.45 -16.23
CA GLY A 396 -9.51 7.55 -17.14
C GLY A 396 -8.29 6.71 -16.74
N SER A 397 -7.96 6.66 -15.45
CA SER A 397 -6.80 5.93 -14.89
C SER A 397 -7.17 4.70 -14.06
N ARG A 398 -8.47 4.40 -13.92
CA ARG A 398 -8.99 3.31 -13.07
C ARG A 398 -9.28 2.07 -13.89
N THR A 399 -9.42 0.93 -13.22
CA THR A 399 -9.83 -0.31 -13.89
C THR A 399 -11.25 -0.16 -14.47
N PRO A 400 -11.47 -0.44 -15.76
CA PRO A 400 -12.81 -0.41 -16.33
C PRO A 400 -13.71 -1.51 -15.75
N ALA A 401 -15.02 -1.24 -15.69
CA ALA A 401 -16.00 -2.26 -15.33
C ALA A 401 -15.91 -3.44 -16.30
N ASN A 402 -16.11 -4.67 -15.78
CA ASN A 402 -16.10 -5.93 -16.56
C ASN A 402 -14.81 -6.22 -17.37
N SER A 403 -13.73 -5.45 -17.19
CA SER A 403 -12.55 -5.47 -18.07
C SER A 403 -11.78 -6.80 -18.11
N ASN A 404 -12.01 -7.68 -17.13
CA ASN A 404 -11.33 -8.97 -17.01
C ASN A 404 -12.25 -10.16 -17.34
N GLY A 405 -13.38 -9.95 -18.02
CA GLY A 405 -14.29 -11.03 -18.44
C GLY A 405 -15.33 -11.46 -17.40
N HIS A 406 -15.64 -10.57 -16.46
CA HIS A 406 -16.79 -10.74 -15.57
C HIS A 406 -18.03 -10.15 -16.24
N THR A 407 -19.20 -10.64 -15.89
CA THR A 407 -20.47 -9.93 -16.07
C THR A 407 -20.86 -9.28 -14.74
N ASN A 408 -21.54 -8.15 -14.77
CA ASN A 408 -22.00 -7.45 -13.56
C ASN A 408 -20.87 -7.20 -12.52
N PHE A 409 -19.68 -6.80 -12.95
CA PHE A 409 -18.61 -6.33 -12.07
C PHE A 409 -18.32 -4.86 -12.38
N SER A 410 -19.01 -3.98 -11.65
CA SER A 410 -18.98 -2.53 -11.85
C SER A 410 -18.48 -1.77 -10.63
N ARG A 411 -18.22 -2.44 -9.51
CA ARG A 411 -17.73 -1.83 -8.26
C ARG A 411 -16.63 -2.66 -7.64
N TYR A 412 -15.68 -2.02 -6.98
CA TYR A 412 -14.68 -2.70 -6.18
C TYR A 412 -15.35 -3.45 -5.02
N THR A 413 -14.70 -4.51 -4.56
CA THR A 413 -15.14 -5.29 -3.40
C THR A 413 -14.58 -4.73 -2.10
N ASN A 414 -14.97 -5.33 -0.97
CA ASN A 414 -14.43 -5.00 0.35
C ASN A 414 -13.30 -5.94 0.73
N GLN A 415 -12.07 -5.42 0.67
CA GLN A 415 -10.87 -6.22 0.86
C GLN A 415 -10.73 -6.68 2.33
N ALA A 416 -11.14 -5.87 3.31
CA ALA A 416 -11.11 -6.30 4.71
C ALA A 416 -12.01 -7.53 4.93
N LYS A 417 -13.26 -7.48 4.46
CA LYS A 417 -14.17 -8.64 4.47
C LYS A 417 -13.52 -9.90 3.86
N GLU A 418 -12.90 -9.74 2.70
CA GLU A 418 -12.30 -10.85 1.97
C GLU A 418 -11.09 -11.46 2.69
N PHE A 419 -10.19 -10.62 3.20
CA PHE A 419 -8.93 -11.03 3.84
C PHE A 419 -9.08 -11.57 5.26
N GLN A 420 -10.28 -11.52 5.84
CA GLN A 420 -10.51 -12.09 7.16
C GLN A 420 -9.93 -13.51 7.25
N ALA A 421 -9.06 -13.70 8.25
CA ALA A 421 -8.31 -14.92 8.47
C ALA A 421 -8.60 -15.49 9.88
N PRO A 422 -9.67 -16.28 10.06
CA PRO A 422 -9.99 -16.93 11.32
C PRO A 422 -8.92 -17.92 11.76
N SER A 423 -8.46 -17.84 13.01
CA SER A 423 -7.45 -18.75 13.55
C SER A 423 -7.90 -20.22 13.53
N THR A 424 -9.20 -20.48 13.75
CA THR A 424 -9.79 -21.83 13.71
C THR A 424 -9.85 -22.44 12.30
N HIS A 425 -9.59 -21.64 11.26
CA HIS A 425 -9.49 -22.09 9.86
C HIS A 425 -8.03 -22.18 9.38
N ALA A 426 -7.07 -21.69 10.17
CA ALA A 426 -5.66 -21.62 9.83
C ALA A 426 -4.97 -22.95 10.13
N VAL A 427 -5.40 -23.99 9.43
CA VAL A 427 -5.03 -25.39 9.68
C VAL A 427 -4.72 -26.12 8.38
N ALA A 428 -4.11 -27.30 8.50
CA ALA A 428 -3.83 -28.17 7.36
C ALA A 428 -5.10 -28.54 6.59
N VAL A 429 -4.97 -28.69 5.27
CA VAL A 429 -6.11 -29.02 4.38
C VAL A 429 -6.75 -30.33 4.82
N GLY A 430 -8.07 -30.28 5.02
CA GLY A 430 -8.88 -31.46 5.36
C GLY A 430 -8.80 -31.91 6.80
N SER A 431 -8.26 -31.08 7.69
CA SER A 431 -8.21 -31.35 9.14
C SER A 431 -9.44 -30.89 9.91
N VAL A 432 -10.27 -30.02 9.33
CA VAL A 432 -11.45 -29.44 9.99
C VAL A 432 -12.63 -29.30 9.04
N SER A 433 -13.84 -29.31 9.60
CA SER A 433 -15.11 -29.04 8.90
C SER A 433 -15.68 -27.72 9.41
N LYS A 434 -15.33 -26.62 8.73
CA LYS A 434 -15.71 -25.24 9.05
C LYS A 434 -16.38 -24.53 7.87
N GLY A 435 -16.94 -25.27 6.90
CA GLY A 435 -17.55 -24.69 5.71
C GLY A 435 -18.66 -23.67 6.05
N TYR A 436 -19.60 -24.05 6.92
CA TYR A 436 -20.68 -23.15 7.39
C TYR A 436 -20.15 -21.90 8.09
N ASP A 437 -19.23 -22.08 9.05
CA ASP A 437 -18.58 -20.98 9.78
C ASP A 437 -17.84 -20.04 8.81
N GLY A 438 -17.32 -20.59 7.71
CA GLY A 438 -16.67 -19.86 6.64
C GLY A 438 -17.61 -19.17 5.65
N GLY A 439 -18.92 -19.43 5.71
CA GLY A 439 -19.94 -18.84 4.84
C GLY A 439 -20.44 -19.73 3.70
N ALA A 440 -20.13 -21.04 3.70
CA ALA A 440 -20.76 -22.01 2.81
C ALA A 440 -22.24 -22.27 3.20
N GLY A 441 -23.10 -22.57 2.23
CA GLY A 441 -24.54 -22.74 2.45
C GLY A 441 -24.90 -23.97 3.28
N THR A 442 -26.15 -24.01 3.80
CA THR A 442 -26.72 -25.05 4.71
C THR A 442 -27.64 -26.07 4.05
N SER A 443 -27.80 -26.03 2.72
CA SER A 443 -28.67 -26.97 2.00
C SER A 443 -28.17 -28.42 2.10
N ALA A 444 -29.05 -29.41 1.87
CA ALA A 444 -28.68 -30.84 1.92
C ALA A 444 -27.56 -31.21 0.91
N ALA A 445 -27.51 -30.53 -0.24
CA ALA A 445 -26.39 -30.60 -1.19
C ALA A 445 -25.10 -29.98 -0.63
N ALA A 446 -25.23 -28.97 0.25
CA ALA A 446 -24.11 -28.34 0.90
C ALA A 446 -23.54 -29.16 2.06
N THR A 447 -24.33 -29.97 2.79
CA THR A 447 -23.83 -30.77 3.95
C THR A 447 -22.61 -31.64 3.62
N ALA A 448 -22.59 -32.32 2.49
CA ALA A 448 -21.42 -33.11 2.05
C ALA A 448 -20.23 -32.23 1.63
N THR A 449 -20.49 -31.01 1.14
CA THR A 449 -19.48 -30.00 0.80
C THR A 449 -18.96 -29.21 2.01
N ASN A 450 -19.50 -29.46 3.21
CA ASN A 450 -19.02 -28.81 4.44
C ASN A 450 -17.98 -29.64 5.17
N ASN A 451 -18.02 -30.97 5.02
CA ASN A 451 -17.01 -31.86 5.57
C ASN A 451 -15.64 -31.52 4.98
N ASN A 452 -14.63 -31.36 5.83
CA ASN A 452 -13.25 -31.02 5.46
C ASN A 452 -13.10 -29.68 4.71
N ASN A 453 -14.15 -28.87 4.62
CA ASN A 453 -14.13 -27.55 3.99
C ASN A 453 -13.92 -26.46 5.05
N HIS A 454 -13.20 -25.42 4.69
CA HIS A 454 -12.90 -24.27 5.53
C HIS A 454 -12.41 -23.13 4.63
N ARG A 455 -12.48 -21.89 5.12
CA ARG A 455 -11.97 -20.72 4.38
C ARG A 455 -10.55 -20.88 3.85
N SER A 456 -10.29 -20.22 2.72
CA SER A 456 -8.94 -19.97 2.21
C SER A 456 -8.67 -18.48 2.03
N TRP A 457 -7.42 -18.10 2.17
CA TRP A 457 -6.95 -16.74 1.93
C TRP A 457 -5.49 -16.78 1.52
N HIS A 458 -5.07 -15.73 0.83
CA HIS A 458 -3.67 -15.39 0.73
C HIS A 458 -3.25 -14.70 2.03
N PRO A 459 -2.07 -14.99 2.59
CA PRO A 459 -1.73 -14.66 3.97
C PRO A 459 -1.35 -13.18 4.17
N VAL A 460 -2.18 -12.25 3.68
CA VAL A 460 -1.98 -10.80 3.84
C VAL A 460 -2.18 -10.38 5.29
N MET A 461 -3.23 -10.87 5.97
CA MET A 461 -3.47 -10.55 7.38
C MET A 461 -2.76 -11.53 8.32
N ARG A 462 -2.95 -12.84 8.10
CA ARG A 462 -2.42 -13.91 8.97
C ARG A 462 -1.96 -15.13 8.18
N PRO A 463 -1.03 -15.93 8.74
CA PRO A 463 -0.61 -17.20 8.15
C PRO A 463 -1.79 -18.15 7.93
N THR A 464 -1.64 -19.07 6.98
CA THR A 464 -2.71 -20.03 6.64
C THR A 464 -2.67 -21.31 7.47
N GLY A 465 -1.55 -21.60 8.16
CA GLY A 465 -1.33 -22.88 8.85
C GLY A 465 -1.17 -24.09 7.92
N ARG A 466 -1.04 -23.86 6.61
CA ARG A 466 -0.95 -24.93 5.59
C ARG A 466 0.50 -25.30 5.33
N THR A 467 1.01 -26.24 6.14
CA THR A 467 2.41 -26.69 6.11
C THR A 467 2.68 -27.84 5.15
N GLY A 468 1.63 -28.53 4.68
CA GLY A 468 1.74 -29.78 3.94
C GLY A 468 1.26 -29.68 2.49
N ARG A 469 2.21 -29.50 1.55
CA ARG A 469 2.30 -30.17 0.22
C ARG A 469 3.31 -29.45 -0.68
N ALA A 470 4.05 -30.23 -1.47
CA ALA A 470 4.87 -29.73 -2.56
C ALA A 470 3.96 -28.97 -3.54
N GLY A 471 4.04 -27.65 -3.45
CA GLY A 471 3.73 -26.68 -4.49
C GLY A 471 5.08 -26.12 -4.94
N ASN A 472 5.35 -26.00 -6.24
CA ASN A 472 6.51 -25.24 -6.69
C ASN A 472 6.25 -23.74 -6.45
N TRP A 473 6.65 -23.25 -5.29
CA TRP A 473 6.64 -21.83 -4.92
C TRP A 473 7.90 -21.15 -5.44
N LEU A 474 7.79 -19.86 -5.71
CA LEU A 474 8.89 -19.00 -6.13
C LEU A 474 9.31 -18.08 -4.99
N THR A 475 10.53 -17.58 -5.04
CA THR A 475 11.06 -16.62 -4.08
C THR A 475 10.13 -15.40 -3.95
N PRO A 476 9.86 -14.90 -2.73
CA PRO A 476 10.37 -15.32 -1.41
C PRO A 476 9.57 -16.40 -0.65
N TRP A 477 8.69 -17.13 -1.34
CA TRP A 477 7.81 -18.14 -0.73
C TRP A 477 8.37 -19.57 -0.81
N SER A 478 9.60 -19.75 -1.29
CA SER A 478 10.24 -21.08 -1.40
C SER A 478 11.08 -21.49 -0.20
N ASN A 479 11.19 -20.64 0.83
CA ASN A 479 11.92 -20.96 2.06
C ASN A 479 11.39 -22.24 2.74
N ALA A 480 12.29 -23.23 2.93
CA ALA A 480 11.97 -24.49 3.59
C ALA A 480 11.48 -24.27 5.03
N GLY A 481 10.40 -24.96 5.42
CA GLY A 481 9.80 -24.87 6.76
C GLY A 481 8.98 -23.60 7.03
N ALA A 482 8.97 -22.63 6.11
CA ALA A 482 8.24 -21.38 6.26
C ALA A 482 6.81 -21.44 5.67
N LEU A 483 6.53 -22.41 4.78
CA LEU A 483 5.21 -22.61 4.19
C LEU A 483 4.12 -22.77 5.25
N GLY A 484 3.02 -22.04 5.06
CA GLY A 484 1.91 -21.99 6.01
C GLY A 484 2.10 -21.02 7.18
N ASN A 485 3.34 -20.62 7.48
CA ASN A 485 3.69 -19.69 8.56
C ASN A 485 4.04 -18.28 8.05
N GLN A 486 4.37 -18.15 6.77
CA GLN A 486 4.62 -16.87 6.11
C GLN A 486 3.36 -16.01 5.99
N THR A 487 3.59 -14.71 5.90
CA THR A 487 2.59 -13.71 5.48
C THR A 487 3.10 -12.96 4.25
N MET A 488 2.24 -12.15 3.64
CA MET A 488 2.55 -11.40 2.41
C MET A 488 2.14 -9.93 2.51
N TYR A 489 2.79 -9.10 1.73
CA TYR A 489 2.50 -7.68 1.54
C TYR A 489 1.41 -7.50 0.48
N CYS A 490 0.66 -6.40 0.55
CA CYS A 490 -0.22 -6.03 -0.56
C CYS A 490 0.63 -5.70 -1.80
N SER A 491 1.83 -5.13 -1.60
CA SER A 491 2.80 -4.84 -2.64
C SER A 491 3.39 -6.08 -3.33
N ASP A 492 3.18 -7.29 -2.82
CA ASP A 492 3.56 -8.52 -3.54
C ASP A 492 2.68 -8.74 -4.77
N CYS A 493 1.43 -8.28 -4.72
CA CYS A 493 0.46 -8.42 -5.80
C CYS A 493 0.23 -7.10 -6.56
N HIS A 494 0.33 -5.97 -5.86
CA HIS A 494 0.02 -4.65 -6.39
C HIS A 494 1.26 -3.79 -6.63
N GLY A 495 1.32 -3.15 -7.78
CA GLY A 495 2.40 -2.27 -8.22
C GLY A 495 2.69 -2.40 -9.71
N SER A 496 3.80 -1.80 -10.13
CA SER A 496 4.26 -1.84 -11.51
C SER A 496 4.46 -3.28 -12.00
N GLY A 497 4.15 -3.52 -13.27
CA GLY A 497 4.23 -4.85 -13.85
C GLY A 497 5.64 -5.45 -13.73
N THR A 498 5.73 -6.72 -13.33
CA THR A 498 7.01 -7.41 -13.12
C THR A 498 7.24 -8.51 -14.15
N ALA A 499 8.49 -8.96 -14.26
CA ALA A 499 8.86 -10.08 -15.13
C ALA A 499 8.20 -11.41 -14.67
N ASN A 500 8.25 -12.42 -15.53
CA ASN A 500 7.80 -13.78 -15.18
C ASN A 500 8.55 -14.30 -13.94
N GLY A 501 7.82 -14.97 -13.04
CA GLY A 501 8.41 -15.70 -11.92
C GLY A 501 8.97 -14.84 -10.79
N THR A 502 8.65 -13.55 -10.74
CA THR A 502 9.12 -12.67 -9.66
C THR A 502 8.12 -11.58 -9.32
N VAL A 503 8.02 -11.26 -8.02
CA VAL A 503 7.32 -10.07 -7.54
C VAL A 503 8.22 -8.84 -7.49
N MET A 504 9.53 -8.97 -7.71
CA MET A 504 10.43 -7.82 -7.70
C MET A 504 10.18 -6.90 -8.91
N PRO A 505 10.00 -5.58 -8.68
CA PRO A 505 9.94 -4.61 -9.77
C PRO A 505 11.23 -4.61 -10.60
N THR A 506 11.09 -4.24 -11.87
CA THR A 506 12.20 -4.23 -12.84
C THR A 506 13.36 -3.37 -12.36
N GLY A 507 14.59 -3.89 -12.49
CA GLY A 507 15.80 -3.19 -12.06
C GLY A 507 16.13 -3.32 -10.56
N ASN A 508 15.28 -4.01 -9.78
CA ASN A 508 15.60 -4.39 -8.41
C ASN A 508 16.13 -5.82 -8.32
N SER A 509 16.96 -6.07 -7.32
CA SER A 509 17.53 -7.36 -6.96
C SER A 509 17.77 -7.44 -5.46
N ASN A 510 18.23 -8.58 -4.96
CA ASN A 510 18.63 -8.74 -3.56
C ASN A 510 19.81 -7.83 -3.15
N THR A 511 20.56 -7.25 -4.08
CA THR A 511 21.73 -6.40 -3.76
C THR A 511 21.55 -4.94 -4.17
N ILE A 512 20.60 -4.65 -5.05
CA ILE A 512 20.33 -3.32 -5.60
C ILE A 512 18.83 -3.07 -5.62
N GLU A 513 18.36 -2.03 -4.91
CA GLU A 513 16.98 -1.53 -5.03
C GLU A 513 16.97 -0.10 -5.60
N GLY A 514 17.43 0.03 -6.84
CA GLY A 514 17.47 1.30 -7.57
C GLY A 514 16.64 1.33 -8.84
N GLY A 515 15.78 0.32 -9.05
CA GLY A 515 14.88 0.17 -10.19
C GLY A 515 13.51 0.81 -9.98
N SER A 516 12.51 0.24 -10.65
CA SER A 516 11.11 0.66 -10.50
C SER A 516 10.68 0.60 -9.03
N PRO A 517 9.86 1.55 -8.55
CA PRO A 517 9.48 1.61 -7.15
C PRO A 517 8.58 0.43 -6.76
N TRP A 518 8.65 0.04 -5.48
CA TRP A 518 7.67 -0.84 -4.86
C TRP A 518 6.41 -0.08 -4.48
N GLY A 519 5.27 -0.78 -4.43
CA GLY A 519 4.00 -0.26 -3.95
C GLY A 519 2.98 0.04 -5.06
N PRO A 520 1.71 0.28 -4.69
CA PRO A 520 0.59 0.38 -5.63
C PRO A 520 0.46 1.78 -6.25
N HIS A 521 1.53 2.33 -6.83
CA HIS A 521 1.50 3.64 -7.50
C HIS A 521 0.79 3.56 -8.85
N GLY A 522 1.28 2.66 -9.73
CA GLY A 522 0.77 2.45 -11.07
C GLY A 522 1.09 1.06 -11.62
N SER A 523 0.38 0.64 -12.67
CA SER A 523 0.60 -0.59 -13.42
C SER A 523 0.07 -0.51 -14.85
N ALA A 524 0.62 -1.33 -15.74
CA ALA A 524 0.01 -1.60 -17.03
C ALA A 524 -1.23 -2.52 -16.91
N ASN A 525 -1.39 -3.24 -15.80
CA ASN A 525 -2.45 -4.23 -15.62
C ASN A 525 -3.62 -3.68 -14.78
N ASN A 526 -4.82 -4.14 -15.10
CA ASN A 526 -6.03 -3.83 -14.33
C ASN A 526 -5.83 -4.14 -12.82
N PHE A 527 -6.43 -3.31 -11.95
CA PHE A 527 -6.35 -3.38 -10.49
C PHE A 527 -4.94 -3.16 -9.92
N LEU A 528 -4.10 -2.44 -10.66
CA LEU A 528 -2.71 -2.15 -10.26
C LEU A 528 -1.90 -3.42 -10.05
N LEU A 529 -2.17 -4.48 -10.81
CA LEU A 529 -1.56 -5.79 -10.55
C LEU A 529 -0.16 -5.89 -11.15
N LYS A 530 0.74 -6.62 -10.49
CA LYS A 530 2.09 -6.91 -11.01
C LYS A 530 2.10 -7.87 -12.21
N GLY A 531 1.00 -8.57 -12.45
CA GLY A 531 0.79 -9.41 -13.62
C GLY A 531 -0.68 -9.44 -14.02
N ASN A 532 -0.94 -9.89 -15.25
CA ASN A 532 -2.31 -10.03 -15.73
C ASN A 532 -3.07 -11.10 -14.94
N TYR A 533 -4.32 -10.80 -14.57
CA TYR A 533 -5.25 -11.80 -14.04
C TYR A 533 -6.60 -11.72 -14.76
N ASN A 534 -6.74 -12.52 -15.82
CA ASN A 534 -7.84 -12.46 -16.77
C ASN A 534 -8.30 -13.87 -17.19
N GLN A 535 -9.15 -13.96 -18.22
CA GLN A 535 -9.72 -15.23 -18.69
C GLN A 535 -8.70 -16.22 -19.28
N ASN A 536 -7.48 -15.79 -19.58
CA ASN A 536 -6.44 -16.64 -20.17
C ASN A 536 -5.38 -17.08 -19.14
N THR A 537 -5.43 -16.58 -17.90
CA THR A 537 -4.50 -17.01 -16.85
C THR A 537 -4.63 -18.53 -16.63
N GLY A 538 -3.49 -19.22 -16.75
CA GLY A 538 -3.41 -20.69 -16.78
C GLY A 538 -3.07 -21.27 -18.16
N VAL A 539 -3.18 -20.48 -19.23
CA VAL A 539 -2.90 -20.92 -20.60
C VAL A 539 -2.10 -19.85 -21.35
N GLY A 540 -0.86 -20.16 -21.72
CA GLY A 540 -0.04 -19.28 -22.57
C GLY A 540 0.29 -17.91 -21.96
N GLN A 541 0.16 -17.76 -20.63
CA GLN A 541 0.43 -16.52 -19.89
C GLN A 541 1.33 -16.79 -18.66
N PRO A 542 2.61 -17.15 -18.86
CA PRO A 542 3.55 -17.36 -17.75
C PRO A 542 3.76 -16.11 -16.89
N GLU A 543 3.56 -14.91 -17.44
CA GLU A 543 3.66 -13.63 -16.74
C GLU A 543 2.43 -13.28 -15.89
N GLY A 544 1.40 -14.12 -15.88
CA GLY A 544 0.17 -13.91 -15.11
C GLY A 544 0.42 -13.74 -13.61
N LEU A 545 -0.49 -13.04 -12.91
CA LEU A 545 -0.32 -12.65 -11.51
C LEU A 545 0.03 -13.83 -10.58
N CYS A 546 -0.69 -14.94 -10.71
CA CYS A 546 -0.47 -16.11 -9.87
C CYS A 546 0.96 -16.64 -10.03
N PHE A 547 1.54 -16.51 -11.22
CA PHE A 547 2.84 -17.06 -11.53
C PHE A 547 4.03 -16.21 -11.08
N LYS A 548 3.77 -15.11 -10.37
CA LYS A 548 4.81 -14.39 -9.63
C LYS A 548 5.21 -15.15 -8.35
N CYS A 549 4.32 -15.99 -7.81
CA CYS A 549 4.53 -16.77 -6.58
C CYS A 549 4.44 -18.28 -6.83
N HIS A 550 3.68 -18.70 -7.85
CA HIS A 550 3.49 -20.09 -8.22
C HIS A 550 4.27 -20.42 -9.50
N ASN A 551 4.95 -21.56 -9.55
CA ASN A 551 5.68 -21.95 -10.75
C ASN A 551 4.74 -22.27 -11.91
N TYR A 552 4.81 -21.50 -12.99
CA TYR A 552 3.98 -21.70 -14.18
C TYR A 552 4.03 -23.14 -14.70
N ASN A 553 5.21 -23.76 -14.75
CA ASN A 553 5.34 -25.08 -15.34
C ASN A 553 4.63 -26.17 -14.52
N SER A 554 4.63 -26.07 -13.20
CA SER A 554 3.87 -26.98 -12.34
C SER A 554 2.38 -26.89 -12.54
N TYR A 555 1.84 -25.67 -12.60
CA TYR A 555 0.40 -25.45 -12.59
C TYR A 555 -0.25 -25.41 -13.98
N ALA A 556 0.51 -25.04 -15.03
CA ALA A 556 -0.03 -24.81 -16.37
C ALA A 556 0.55 -25.74 -17.47
N THR A 557 1.79 -26.23 -17.33
CA THR A 557 2.49 -26.97 -18.41
C THR A 557 2.96 -28.39 -18.03
N GLY A 558 2.51 -28.93 -16.90
CA GLY A 558 2.60 -30.37 -16.59
C GLY A 558 3.74 -30.82 -15.70
N GLY A 559 4.43 -29.90 -15.03
CA GLY A 559 5.45 -30.23 -14.04
C GLY A 559 4.89 -30.94 -12.80
N GLY A 560 3.58 -30.82 -12.52
CA GLY A 560 2.94 -31.39 -11.35
C GLY A 560 3.48 -30.79 -10.04
N GLY A 561 3.22 -31.46 -8.91
CA GLY A 561 3.66 -30.99 -7.61
C GLY A 561 2.96 -29.68 -7.23
N THR A 562 1.64 -29.65 -7.39
CA THR A 562 0.78 -28.49 -7.07
C THR A 562 0.05 -28.65 -5.73
N GLY A 563 0.24 -29.79 -5.07
CA GLY A 563 -0.52 -30.15 -3.89
C GLY A 563 -1.99 -30.51 -4.18
N TRP A 564 -2.41 -30.69 -5.43
CA TRP A 564 -3.68 -31.34 -5.74
C TRP A 564 -3.44 -32.79 -6.15
N SER A 565 -3.82 -33.75 -5.30
CA SER A 565 -3.53 -35.18 -5.52
C SER A 565 -4.80 -35.95 -5.85
N THR A 566 -4.71 -36.81 -6.85
CA THR A 566 -5.75 -37.78 -7.24
C THR A 566 -5.16 -39.19 -7.28
N SER A 567 -5.99 -40.21 -7.50
CA SER A 567 -5.51 -41.57 -7.79
C SER A 567 -4.74 -41.70 -9.11
N ARG A 568 -4.77 -40.65 -9.96
CA ARG A 568 -4.09 -40.58 -11.26
C ARG A 568 -2.89 -39.61 -11.25
N GLY A 569 -2.42 -39.20 -10.08
CA GLY A 569 -1.32 -38.24 -9.93
C GLY A 569 -1.81 -36.82 -9.64
N ASP A 570 -1.02 -35.83 -10.05
CA ASP A 570 -1.32 -34.41 -9.84
C ASP A 570 -2.58 -33.99 -10.61
N GLY A 571 -3.55 -33.42 -9.91
CA GLY A 571 -4.85 -33.10 -10.50
C GLY A 571 -4.79 -32.00 -11.57
N HIS A 572 -3.87 -31.03 -11.46
CA HIS A 572 -3.72 -30.00 -12.50
C HIS A 572 -3.19 -30.64 -13.78
N GLN A 573 -2.19 -31.52 -13.65
CA GLN A 573 -1.68 -32.30 -14.79
C GLN A 573 -2.78 -33.14 -15.44
N VAL A 574 -3.54 -33.89 -14.63
CA VAL A 574 -4.65 -34.74 -15.11
C VAL A 574 -5.69 -33.93 -15.89
N HIS A 575 -6.07 -32.74 -15.41
CA HIS A 575 -7.11 -31.93 -16.05
C HIS A 575 -6.59 -31.24 -17.31
N ARG A 576 -5.37 -30.70 -17.27
CA ARG A 576 -4.73 -30.09 -18.44
C ARG A 576 -4.69 -31.07 -19.62
N ASP A 577 -4.22 -32.29 -19.42
CA ASP A 577 -4.05 -33.30 -20.50
C ASP A 577 -5.38 -33.70 -21.16
N ARG A 578 -6.50 -33.46 -20.47
CA ARG A 578 -7.84 -33.89 -20.89
C ARG A 578 -8.72 -32.75 -21.39
N ILE A 579 -8.50 -31.54 -20.90
CA ILE A 579 -9.23 -30.35 -21.30
C ILE A 579 -8.59 -29.78 -22.58
N LYS A 580 -9.35 -29.82 -23.67
CA LYS A 580 -8.92 -29.30 -24.97
C LYS A 580 -9.60 -27.97 -25.26
N VAL A 581 -8.82 -26.97 -25.69
CA VAL A 581 -9.33 -25.70 -26.25
C VAL A 581 -8.81 -25.62 -27.68
N GLY A 582 -9.69 -25.51 -28.67
CA GLY A 582 -9.30 -25.43 -30.09
C GLY A 582 -8.50 -26.64 -30.60
N GLY A 583 -8.69 -27.83 -30.01
CA GLY A 583 -7.95 -29.05 -30.37
C GLY A 583 -6.62 -29.27 -29.63
N SER A 584 -6.12 -28.28 -28.87
CA SER A 584 -4.88 -28.37 -28.08
C SER A 584 -5.13 -28.81 -26.63
N THR A 585 -4.31 -29.73 -26.11
CA THR A 585 -4.38 -30.31 -24.74
C THR A 585 -3.76 -29.41 -23.66
N ASN A 586 -3.77 -28.09 -23.83
CA ASN A 586 -3.25 -27.11 -22.87
C ASN A 586 -4.29 -25.98 -22.65
N GLY A 587 -5.54 -26.35 -22.39
CA GLY A 587 -6.67 -25.41 -22.34
C GLY A 587 -7.17 -25.01 -20.95
N LEU A 588 -6.59 -25.54 -19.86
CA LEU A 588 -7.11 -25.32 -18.50
C LEU A 588 -6.85 -23.89 -18.03
N LYS A 589 -7.93 -23.12 -17.89
CA LYS A 589 -7.91 -21.75 -17.34
C LYS A 589 -8.19 -21.79 -15.83
N CYS A 590 -7.39 -21.08 -15.02
CA CYS A 590 -7.49 -21.13 -13.56
C CYS A 590 -8.89 -20.76 -13.05
N ASN A 591 -9.55 -19.79 -13.68
CA ASN A 591 -10.84 -19.25 -13.22
C ASN A 591 -12.03 -20.19 -13.42
N TRP A 592 -11.84 -21.29 -14.16
CA TRP A 592 -12.87 -22.33 -14.25
C TRP A 592 -13.09 -23.02 -12.91
N CYS A 593 -12.05 -23.05 -12.08
CA CYS A 593 -12.01 -23.70 -10.77
C CYS A 593 -11.77 -22.74 -9.61
N HIS A 594 -11.06 -21.63 -9.83
CA HIS A 594 -10.67 -20.69 -8.79
C HIS A 594 -11.44 -19.37 -8.88
N VAL A 595 -11.68 -18.74 -7.73
CA VAL A 595 -12.30 -17.42 -7.67
C VAL A 595 -11.46 -16.35 -8.35
N ALA A 596 -12.13 -15.37 -8.94
CA ALA A 596 -11.49 -14.28 -9.69
C ALA A 596 -11.01 -13.11 -8.82
N VAL A 597 -11.25 -13.15 -7.51
CA VAL A 597 -10.67 -12.24 -6.51
C VAL A 597 -9.94 -13.10 -5.48
N PRO A 598 -8.61 -13.27 -5.59
CA PRO A 598 -7.88 -14.26 -4.81
C PRO A 598 -7.43 -13.68 -3.45
N HIS A 599 -8.25 -12.87 -2.79
CA HIS A 599 -7.93 -12.33 -1.46
C HIS A 599 -8.24 -13.38 -0.39
N GLY A 600 -9.52 -13.70 -0.24
CA GLY A 600 -10.01 -14.80 0.56
C GLY A 600 -11.36 -15.31 0.05
N TRP A 601 -11.73 -16.51 0.48
CA TRP A 601 -12.90 -17.21 -0.01
C TRP A 601 -13.48 -18.16 1.04
N LYS A 602 -14.79 -18.39 0.93
CA LYS A 602 -15.55 -19.27 1.83
C LYS A 602 -15.10 -20.74 1.78
N ASN A 603 -14.67 -21.21 0.60
CA ASN A 603 -14.23 -22.59 0.38
C ASN A 603 -12.72 -22.72 0.37
N ARG A 604 -12.21 -23.90 0.77
CA ARG A 604 -10.76 -24.16 0.79
C ARG A 604 -10.18 -24.14 -0.63
N ASN A 605 -8.88 -23.89 -0.73
CA ASN A 605 -8.11 -23.83 -1.97
C ASN A 605 -8.65 -22.84 -3.03
N PHE A 606 -9.37 -21.79 -2.60
CA PHE A 606 -9.98 -20.80 -3.47
C PHE A 606 -10.95 -21.39 -4.50
N LEU A 607 -11.54 -22.56 -4.21
CA LEU A 607 -12.38 -23.25 -5.18
C LEU A 607 -13.78 -22.64 -5.24
N VAL A 608 -14.21 -22.27 -6.44
CA VAL A 608 -15.62 -21.96 -6.71
C VAL A 608 -16.45 -23.23 -6.56
N ASN A 609 -17.73 -23.08 -6.20
CA ASN A 609 -18.66 -24.20 -6.21
C ASN A 609 -20.01 -23.74 -6.73
N LEU A 610 -20.36 -24.14 -7.96
CA LEU A 610 -21.65 -23.78 -8.55
C LEU A 610 -22.83 -24.59 -7.97
N ASN A 611 -22.59 -25.56 -7.08
CA ASN A 611 -23.63 -26.18 -6.27
C ASN A 611 -23.92 -25.40 -4.96
N ASP A 612 -23.06 -24.44 -4.61
CA ASP A 612 -23.17 -23.65 -3.39
C ASP A 612 -22.78 -22.19 -3.70
N VAL A 613 -23.58 -21.55 -4.57
CA VAL A 613 -23.54 -20.10 -4.75
C VAL A 613 -24.45 -19.47 -3.71
N GLY A 614 -24.08 -18.29 -3.23
CA GLY A 614 -24.81 -17.62 -2.17
C GLY A 614 -24.83 -16.10 -2.31
N PRO A 615 -24.93 -15.39 -1.17
CA PRO A 615 -25.03 -13.94 -1.14
C PRO A 615 -23.89 -13.24 -1.87
N GLU A 616 -22.72 -13.87 -2.00
CA GLU A 616 -21.58 -13.34 -2.73
C GLU A 616 -21.81 -13.16 -4.25
N ALA A 617 -22.91 -13.70 -4.78
CA ALA A 617 -23.39 -13.47 -6.14
C ALA A 617 -24.85 -12.97 -6.18
N GLY A 618 -25.39 -12.50 -5.05
CA GLY A 618 -26.77 -12.02 -4.95
C GLY A 618 -27.84 -13.12 -4.89
N LEU A 619 -27.48 -14.35 -4.51
CA LEU A 619 -28.39 -15.49 -4.42
C LEU A 619 -28.58 -15.94 -2.96
N ALA A 620 -29.62 -16.74 -2.70
CA ALA A 620 -29.78 -17.40 -1.42
C ALA A 620 -28.61 -18.38 -1.17
N ALA A 621 -28.17 -18.53 0.08
CA ALA A 621 -27.07 -19.45 0.40
C ALA A 621 -27.38 -20.89 -0.02
N GLY A 622 -26.40 -21.58 -0.63
CA GLY A 622 -26.58 -22.96 -1.11
C GLY A 622 -27.33 -23.08 -2.43
N THR A 623 -27.49 -21.99 -3.19
CA THR A 623 -28.12 -22.01 -4.51
C THR A 623 -27.22 -22.72 -5.51
N ALA A 624 -27.76 -23.76 -6.15
CA ALA A 624 -27.11 -24.38 -7.30
C ALA A 624 -27.41 -23.57 -8.56
N VAL A 625 -26.36 -23.12 -9.26
CA VAL A 625 -26.49 -22.45 -10.57
C VAL A 625 -26.01 -23.38 -11.68
N SER A 626 -26.66 -23.31 -12.82
CA SER A 626 -26.23 -24.04 -14.02
C SER A 626 -25.32 -23.17 -14.88
N TYR A 627 -24.41 -23.80 -15.60
CA TYR A 627 -23.85 -23.23 -16.83
C TYR A 627 -24.64 -23.80 -18.01
N THR A 628 -25.00 -22.96 -18.96
CA THR A 628 -25.84 -23.32 -20.11
C THR A 628 -25.01 -23.35 -21.37
N ASN A 629 -25.20 -24.35 -22.23
CA ASN A 629 -24.52 -24.46 -23.54
C ASN A 629 -22.99 -24.29 -23.46
N ASN A 630 -22.39 -24.83 -22.40
CA ASN A 630 -20.96 -24.72 -22.13
C ASN A 630 -20.42 -23.31 -21.84
N VAL A 631 -21.29 -22.35 -21.50
CA VAL A 631 -20.89 -21.00 -21.09
C VAL A 631 -20.72 -20.94 -19.58
N GLY A 632 -19.50 -20.72 -19.09
CA GLY A 632 -19.20 -20.70 -17.67
C GLY A 632 -19.86 -19.53 -16.93
N TYR A 633 -20.18 -19.75 -15.66
CA TYR A 633 -20.82 -18.75 -14.81
C TYR A 633 -19.86 -17.58 -14.54
N SER A 634 -20.26 -16.37 -14.92
CA SER A 634 -19.36 -15.20 -14.93
C SER A 634 -19.89 -14.02 -14.12
N ASN A 635 -20.93 -14.23 -13.30
CA ASN A 635 -21.48 -13.17 -12.47
C ASN A 635 -20.42 -12.75 -11.43
N GLY A 636 -19.95 -11.51 -11.54
CA GLY A 636 -18.91 -10.96 -10.69
C GLY A 636 -19.34 -10.82 -9.23
N PRO A 637 -18.43 -10.40 -8.35
CA PRO A 637 -17.01 -10.18 -8.60
C PRO A 637 -16.18 -11.47 -8.53
N TYR A 638 -16.71 -12.55 -7.93
CA TYR A 638 -15.92 -13.72 -7.56
C TYR A 638 -15.91 -14.83 -8.62
N TYR A 639 -16.89 -14.87 -9.53
CA TYR A 639 -16.98 -15.90 -10.56
C TYR A 639 -16.63 -15.30 -11.92
N ARG A 640 -15.74 -15.99 -12.65
CA ARG A 640 -15.30 -15.60 -13.99
C ARG A 640 -15.16 -16.85 -14.85
N ASN A 641 -16.12 -17.07 -15.74
CA ASN A 641 -16.18 -18.27 -16.58
C ASN A 641 -16.03 -19.56 -15.75
N ALA A 642 -16.69 -19.64 -14.60
CA ALA A 642 -16.59 -20.74 -13.66
C ALA A 642 -17.40 -21.96 -14.12
N PHE A 643 -16.86 -23.17 -13.90
CA PHE A 643 -17.50 -24.45 -14.23
C PHE A 643 -17.56 -25.43 -13.05
N LEU A 644 -16.72 -25.23 -12.03
CA LEU A 644 -16.52 -26.21 -10.97
C LEU A 644 -17.76 -26.41 -10.09
N ARG A 645 -18.16 -27.68 -9.98
CA ARG A 645 -19.26 -28.17 -9.14
C ARG A 645 -18.73 -29.22 -8.19
N ILE A 646 -18.69 -28.91 -6.90
CA ILE A 646 -18.18 -29.80 -5.85
C ILE A 646 -19.36 -30.44 -5.14
N VAL A 647 -19.28 -31.75 -4.90
CA VAL A 647 -20.28 -32.48 -4.10
C VAL A 647 -19.72 -32.90 -2.74
N SER A 648 -18.39 -33.03 -2.60
CA SER A 648 -17.73 -33.24 -1.30
C SER A 648 -16.27 -32.82 -1.34
N PHE A 649 -15.74 -32.41 -0.18
CA PHE A 649 -14.31 -32.15 -0.01
C PHE A 649 -13.65 -33.34 0.72
N PRO A 650 -12.73 -34.09 0.07
CA PRO A 650 -12.08 -35.22 0.72
C PRO A 650 -11.03 -34.76 1.74
N SER A 651 -10.75 -35.57 2.76
CA SER A 651 -9.58 -35.39 3.63
C SER A 651 -8.28 -35.90 2.96
N GLY A 652 -8.41 -36.86 2.04
CA GLY A 652 -7.30 -37.46 1.29
C GLY A 652 -7.25 -37.06 -0.18
N GLN A 653 -7.06 -38.04 -1.06
CA GLN A 653 -7.02 -37.82 -2.52
C GLN A 653 -8.39 -37.43 -3.07
N TRP A 654 -8.39 -36.59 -4.11
CA TRP A 654 -9.58 -36.27 -4.88
C TRP A 654 -9.89 -37.39 -5.88
N SER A 655 -11.18 -37.62 -6.08
CA SER A 655 -11.72 -38.56 -7.06
C SER A 655 -12.90 -37.94 -7.83
N GLU A 656 -13.33 -38.60 -8.90
CA GLU A 656 -14.44 -38.15 -9.75
C GLU A 656 -15.75 -38.03 -8.94
N SER A 657 -15.95 -38.87 -7.90
CA SER A 657 -17.13 -38.82 -7.03
C SER A 657 -17.23 -37.55 -6.18
N ASN A 658 -16.16 -36.76 -6.08
CA ASN A 658 -16.14 -35.50 -5.35
C ASN A 658 -16.66 -34.31 -6.18
N CYS A 659 -16.86 -34.49 -7.50
CA CYS A 659 -17.18 -33.43 -8.45
C CYS A 659 -18.36 -33.79 -9.38
N ASN A 660 -19.16 -32.79 -9.77
CA ASN A 660 -20.12 -32.82 -10.90
C ASN A 660 -20.97 -34.11 -11.04
N GLY A 661 -21.70 -34.51 -9.98
CA GLY A 661 -22.57 -35.69 -10.01
C GLY A 661 -21.85 -37.04 -9.98
N GLY A 662 -20.53 -37.04 -9.78
CA GLY A 662 -19.71 -38.23 -9.59
C GLY A 662 -19.31 -38.96 -10.86
N SER A 663 -19.47 -38.33 -12.03
CA SER A 663 -19.19 -38.93 -13.33
C SER A 663 -18.10 -38.18 -14.11
N ARG A 664 -17.06 -38.94 -14.49
CA ARG A 664 -16.01 -38.49 -15.42
C ARG A 664 -16.59 -37.95 -16.72
N ASP A 665 -17.55 -38.67 -17.28
CA ASP A 665 -18.05 -38.38 -18.62
C ASP A 665 -18.88 -37.09 -18.61
N THR A 666 -19.59 -36.83 -17.51
CA THR A 666 -20.27 -35.55 -17.29
C THR A 666 -19.27 -34.40 -17.17
N MET A 667 -18.19 -34.53 -16.39
CA MET A 667 -17.12 -33.52 -16.34
C MET A 667 -16.45 -33.31 -17.70
N ARG A 668 -16.19 -34.39 -18.46
CA ARG A 668 -15.60 -34.31 -19.79
C ARG A 668 -16.51 -33.55 -20.74
N THR A 669 -17.77 -33.95 -20.89
CA THR A 669 -18.74 -33.28 -21.79
C THR A 669 -18.83 -31.78 -21.51
N ASN A 670 -18.75 -31.40 -20.24
CA ASN A 670 -18.89 -30.00 -19.81
C ASN A 670 -17.58 -29.19 -19.88
N CYS A 671 -16.44 -29.81 -20.17
CA CYS A 671 -15.14 -29.13 -20.16
C CYS A 671 -14.25 -29.46 -21.37
N SER A 672 -14.63 -30.41 -22.24
CA SER A 672 -13.82 -30.87 -23.38
C SER A 672 -14.03 -30.09 -24.67
N SER A 673 -15.09 -29.28 -24.75
CA SER A 673 -15.37 -28.38 -25.87
C SER A 673 -15.82 -26.99 -25.39
N PRO A 674 -15.08 -26.36 -24.45
CA PRO A 674 -15.38 -25.03 -23.93
C PRO A 674 -15.40 -24.02 -25.08
N PRO A 675 -16.26 -22.98 -25.01
CA PRO A 675 -16.48 -22.02 -26.09
C PRO A 675 -15.20 -21.31 -26.53
#